data_AF-A0A8T8XJ40-F1
#
_entry.id   AF-A0A8T8XJ40-F1
#
_cell.length_a   1.000
_cell.length_b   1.000
_cell.length_c   1.000
_cell.angle_alpha   90.00
_cell.angle_beta   90.00
_cell.angle_gamma   90.00
#
_symmetry.space_group_name_H-M   'P 1'
#
loop_
_entity.id
_entity.type
_entity.pdbx_description
1 polymer ?
#
loop_
_entity_poly.entity_id
_entity_poly.type
_entity_poly.pdbx_seq_one_letter_code
_entity_poly.pdbx_strand_id
1 'polypeptide(L)'
;MDITAQTFGPTLPMLLDELSTCCFVALDFEFSGIAKRGDGGTSRPSTLQERYEEVKTSADHFQILQVGLTICHEDLKEGIYTLRPYNLHLSPIIDDRLGVERHWSFQSSAVAFLLTHRFSMDSLFRQGVSYLSRDEEIKAVFRVLEKFKRPEATTTIGVDEAETESLAFLQEVRRLVDEWLALGTARGSYLNIPPASRPGAVESPGIMSVELNRFQKRLIYQLVEVEYPFLKAIGRSAGFLQIVDRDEELEKTALAQKLESTQKRVWEQTGFRWVAEALAGGDLTNLPQDYFNNRWAGLHKPRQQLNSDQIKRRLRATRPVVVGHNLFTDLIYFCRCFFGPLPDRVEEFQSMIHEMFPVLMDTKYMATHDCGSINPTSSLQDLHNKLAFVPYPKTKLASQHTKYKAHGISHEAGYDSLLTAEVFIKLSAHLRDRGADEKPPPSGKNTKATGSAPKPGQPASAESHTQLVEHTTNTYMKLRTDEAEASKRAAHTVIAGPPGASQMVLRPSDSIVIQDRVNRGQLIPRLDAKFWSTYGNKLRVFGPSASDSRVCRSCQETIVRRQYASAATTQGTPETTTAPPSSAFPVVKPTHTIKAGVLLSRQPQITRDLTDFEKAYFFYQRRLNERLTLPFTKYFYFKRGTPADEDWKRKIRERQTAARDIGKYNAYSKDAWNDELLVGAVESDPAHQVEMLVQDAEATVNATSQDTSKKEEVPRPFPRWTEADEKGDDKSLNRALQRTLYLLVQSKEGYWKLPSSAVEPEETMKQAAQRTLAQAAGVNMNTWFVGYHPVGHYVYNFRKPSSELQGEKTFFMKARIFTGQADLAGNADNLTDFKWLAKDEIAKYVRPQYYASIKNMLAER
;
A
#
# COMPACT_ATOMS: atom_id res chain seq x y z
N MET A 1 -4.34 2.18 26.33
CA MET A 1 -2.92 2.45 26.65
C MET A 1 -2.17 2.50 25.35
N ASP A 2 -1.40 3.55 25.11
CA ASP A 2 -0.53 3.61 23.93
C ASP A 2 0.76 2.83 24.21
N ILE A 3 1.12 1.91 23.31
CA ILE A 3 2.37 1.18 23.36
C ILE A 3 3.26 1.65 22.20
N THR A 4 4.46 2.05 22.56
CA THR A 4 5.54 2.51 21.68
C THR A 4 6.68 1.51 21.69
N ALA A 5 7.64 1.64 20.77
CA ALA A 5 8.85 0.82 20.72
C ALA A 5 9.57 0.73 22.09
N GLN A 6 9.62 1.84 22.84
CA GLN A 6 10.27 1.91 24.14
C GLN A 6 9.48 1.20 25.25
N THR A 7 8.16 1.27 25.19
CA THR A 7 7.27 0.70 26.22
C THR A 7 6.84 -0.73 25.93
N PHE A 8 6.98 -1.19 24.68
CA PHE A 8 6.59 -2.54 24.25
C PHE A 8 7.30 -3.63 25.03
N GLY A 9 8.63 -3.60 25.10
CA GLY A 9 9.41 -4.63 25.78
C GLY A 9 9.00 -4.85 27.25
N PRO A 10 8.97 -3.79 28.08
CA PRO A 10 8.49 -3.91 29.46
C PRO A 10 7.02 -4.34 29.59
N THR A 11 6.16 -3.98 28.63
CA THR A 11 4.72 -4.27 28.69
C THR A 11 4.37 -5.67 28.18
N LEU A 12 5.22 -6.27 27.32
CA LEU A 12 4.97 -7.55 26.65
C LEU A 12 4.64 -8.71 27.61
N PRO A 13 5.37 -8.95 28.72
CA PRO A 13 5.03 -10.04 29.64
C PRO A 13 3.62 -9.94 30.23
N MET A 14 3.20 -8.72 30.60
CA MET A 14 1.86 -8.47 31.11
C MET A 14 0.82 -8.67 30.03
N LEU A 15 1.08 -8.18 28.81
CA LEU A 15 0.19 -8.37 27.68
C LEU A 15 -0.03 -9.86 27.38
N LEU A 16 1.03 -10.67 27.41
CA LEU A 16 0.96 -12.13 27.22
C LEU A 16 0.22 -12.84 28.36
N ASP A 17 0.44 -12.43 29.62
CA ASP A 17 -0.31 -12.97 30.77
C ASP A 17 -1.81 -12.65 30.66
N GLU A 18 -2.14 -11.41 30.28
CA GLU A 18 -3.52 -10.99 30.05
C GLU A 18 -4.18 -11.77 28.91
N LEU A 19 -3.48 -11.96 27.78
CA LEU A 19 -3.95 -12.80 26.67
C LEU A 19 -4.18 -14.24 27.11
N SER A 20 -3.32 -14.79 27.97
CA SER A 20 -3.42 -16.17 28.44
C SER A 20 -4.61 -16.43 29.38
N THR A 21 -5.25 -15.38 29.88
CA THR A 21 -6.34 -15.45 30.87
C THR A 21 -7.65 -14.79 30.41
N CYS A 22 -7.64 -14.14 29.24
CA CYS A 22 -8.78 -13.39 28.72
C CYS A 22 -9.88 -14.29 28.16
N CYS A 23 -11.11 -13.76 28.11
CA CYS A 23 -12.24 -14.47 27.51
C CYS A 23 -12.32 -14.30 26.00
N PHE A 24 -12.05 -13.10 25.53
CA PHE A 24 -11.93 -12.80 24.12
C PHE A 24 -11.05 -11.57 23.94
N VAL A 25 -10.62 -11.38 22.70
CA VAL A 25 -9.83 -10.25 22.26
C VAL A 25 -10.56 -9.59 21.11
N ALA A 26 -10.74 -8.27 21.17
CA ALA A 26 -11.23 -7.50 20.03
C ALA A 26 -10.06 -6.84 19.29
N LEU A 27 -10.06 -6.96 17.97
CA LEU A 27 -9.04 -6.42 17.07
C LEU A 27 -9.65 -5.42 16.09
N ASP A 28 -8.86 -4.40 15.78
CA ASP A 28 -9.10 -3.44 14.69
C ASP A 28 -7.74 -2.91 14.19
N PHE A 29 -7.64 -2.57 12.92
CA PHE A 29 -6.38 -2.14 12.30
C PHE A 29 -6.56 -0.91 11.40
N GLU A 30 -5.57 -0.02 11.43
CA GLU A 30 -5.42 1.03 10.42
C GLU A 30 -4.37 0.62 9.38
N PHE A 31 -4.68 0.84 8.09
CA PHE A 31 -3.85 0.39 6.96
C PHE A 31 -3.23 1.53 6.17
N SER A 32 -2.09 1.30 5.53
CA SER A 32 -1.47 2.26 4.60
C SER A 32 -2.23 2.38 3.27
N GLY A 33 -3.15 1.48 3.00
CA GLY A 33 -4.06 1.44 1.85
C GLY A 33 -4.98 0.24 1.95
N ILE A 34 -5.99 0.17 1.08
CA ILE A 34 -6.97 -0.92 1.05
C ILE A 34 -7.27 -1.31 -0.40
N ALA A 35 -7.81 -2.52 -0.58
CA ALA A 35 -8.21 -3.00 -1.90
C ALA A 35 -9.28 -2.08 -2.51
N LYS A 36 -9.03 -1.57 -3.71
CA LYS A 36 -10.04 -0.89 -4.51
C LYS A 36 -10.83 -1.94 -5.26
N ARG A 37 -12.15 -2.00 -5.04
CA ARG A 37 -13.05 -2.74 -5.92
C ARG A 37 -12.83 -2.23 -7.35
N GLY A 38 -12.47 -3.14 -8.24
CA GLY A 38 -12.32 -2.82 -9.66
C GLY A 38 -13.60 -2.18 -10.18
N ASP A 39 -13.47 -1.07 -10.91
CA ASP A 39 -14.56 -0.32 -11.54
C ASP A 39 -15.18 -1.08 -12.75
N GLY A 40 -14.85 -2.37 -12.89
CA GLY A 40 -15.40 -3.27 -13.88
C GLY A 40 -16.80 -3.72 -13.45
N GLY A 41 -17.82 -3.03 -13.97
CA GLY A 41 -19.23 -3.36 -13.80
C GLY A 41 -19.64 -4.71 -14.38
N THR A 42 -19.09 -5.80 -13.86
CA THR A 42 -19.73 -7.10 -14.01
C THR A 42 -20.85 -7.16 -12.98
N SER A 43 -22.10 -7.23 -13.47
CA SER A 43 -23.32 -7.41 -12.65
C SER A 43 -23.31 -8.75 -11.87
N ARG A 44 -22.28 -9.58 -12.06
CA ARG A 44 -22.12 -10.80 -11.27
C ARG A 44 -21.58 -10.44 -9.88
N PRO A 45 -22.16 -10.99 -8.80
CA PRO A 45 -21.54 -10.94 -7.49
C PRO A 45 -20.10 -11.46 -7.63
N SER A 46 -19.11 -10.71 -7.14
CA SER A 46 -17.73 -11.24 -7.12
C SER A 46 -17.70 -12.51 -6.30
N THR A 47 -16.96 -13.51 -6.78
CA THR A 47 -16.83 -14.77 -6.03
C THR A 47 -16.00 -14.54 -4.76
N LEU A 48 -16.13 -15.43 -3.78
CA LEU A 48 -15.32 -15.37 -2.56
C LEU A 48 -13.82 -15.43 -2.89
N GLN A 49 -13.44 -16.27 -3.84
CA GLN A 49 -12.07 -16.41 -4.33
C GLN A 49 -11.56 -15.10 -4.97
N GLU A 50 -12.35 -14.45 -5.83
CA GLU A 50 -11.96 -13.17 -6.44
C GLU A 50 -11.77 -12.08 -5.39
N ARG A 51 -12.68 -12.02 -4.40
CA ARG A 51 -12.55 -11.04 -3.31
C ARG A 51 -11.35 -11.34 -2.42
N TYR A 52 -11.05 -12.61 -2.17
CA TYR A 52 -9.84 -13.01 -1.47
C TYR A 52 -8.58 -12.57 -2.22
N GLU A 53 -8.50 -12.84 -3.53
CA GLU A 53 -7.35 -12.47 -4.37
C GLU A 53 -7.15 -10.94 -4.41
N GLU A 54 -8.25 -10.17 -4.50
CA GLU A 54 -8.23 -8.71 -4.47
C GLU A 54 -7.60 -8.18 -3.17
N VAL A 55 -8.01 -8.75 -2.02
CA VAL A 55 -7.51 -8.32 -0.71
C VAL A 55 -6.11 -8.86 -0.45
N LYS A 56 -5.79 -10.08 -0.88
CA LYS A 56 -4.43 -10.67 -0.84
C LYS A 56 -3.45 -9.80 -1.61
N THR A 57 -3.75 -9.48 -2.86
CA THR A 57 -2.94 -8.58 -3.69
C THR A 57 -2.77 -7.23 -3.02
N SER A 58 -3.82 -6.70 -2.38
CA SER A 58 -3.74 -5.45 -1.64
C SER A 58 -2.81 -5.54 -0.43
N ALA A 59 -2.87 -6.64 0.33
CA ALA A 59 -2.01 -6.90 1.49
C ALA A 59 -0.53 -7.11 1.13
N ASP A 60 -0.22 -7.45 -0.13
CA ASP A 60 1.17 -7.47 -0.63
C ASP A 60 1.76 -6.07 -0.80
N HIS A 61 0.93 -5.05 -1.02
CA HIS A 61 1.38 -3.68 -1.29
C HIS A 61 1.28 -2.75 -0.08
N PHE A 62 0.29 -2.97 0.79
CA PHE A 62 -0.02 -2.10 1.92
C PHE A 62 0.23 -2.80 3.26
N GLN A 63 0.45 -2.02 4.32
CA GLN A 63 0.85 -2.52 5.63
C GLN A 63 -0.12 -2.07 6.72
N ILE A 64 -0.15 -2.84 7.82
CA ILE A 64 -0.79 -2.42 9.07
C ILE A 64 0.08 -1.33 9.72
N LEU A 65 -0.52 -0.17 9.98
CA LEU A 65 0.13 0.99 10.59
C LEU A 65 -0.19 1.12 12.08
N GLN A 66 -1.41 0.77 12.47
CA GLN A 66 -1.87 0.83 13.85
C GLN A 66 -2.63 -0.45 14.20
N VAL A 67 -2.40 -0.96 15.41
CA VAL A 67 -3.13 -2.09 15.98
C VAL A 67 -3.93 -1.62 17.18
N GLY A 68 -5.23 -1.84 17.08
CA GLY A 68 -6.18 -1.81 18.17
C GLY A 68 -6.34 -3.19 18.76
N LEU A 69 -6.03 -3.33 20.04
CA LEU A 69 -6.14 -4.59 20.76
C LEU A 69 -6.87 -4.37 22.08
N THR A 70 -8.11 -4.83 22.19
CA THR A 70 -8.84 -4.77 23.45
C THR A 70 -8.96 -6.16 24.06
N ILE A 71 -8.24 -6.37 25.16
CA ILE A 71 -8.28 -7.63 25.92
C ILE A 71 -9.42 -7.57 26.93
N CYS A 72 -10.29 -8.58 26.93
CA CYS A 72 -11.46 -8.62 27.79
C CYS A 72 -11.35 -9.74 28.84
N HIS A 73 -11.61 -9.41 30.10
CA HIS A 73 -11.74 -10.38 31.19
C HIS A 73 -13.15 -10.36 31.76
N GLU A 74 -13.75 -11.53 31.92
CA GLU A 74 -15.06 -11.72 32.52
C GLU A 74 -14.94 -11.95 34.03
N ASP A 75 -15.70 -11.21 34.82
CA ASP A 75 -15.98 -11.54 36.23
C ASP A 75 -17.28 -12.34 36.33
N LEU A 76 -17.15 -13.65 36.51
CA LEU A 76 -18.28 -14.59 36.60
C LEU A 76 -19.18 -14.33 37.81
N LYS A 77 -18.66 -13.73 38.88
CA LYS A 77 -19.42 -13.49 40.12
C LYS A 77 -20.28 -12.25 39.98
N GLU A 78 -19.70 -11.16 39.47
CA GLU A 78 -20.36 -9.87 39.36
C GLU A 78 -21.10 -9.68 38.02
N GLY A 79 -20.80 -10.48 37.00
CA GLY A 79 -21.36 -10.32 35.67
C GLY A 79 -20.83 -9.06 34.96
N ILE A 80 -19.56 -8.72 35.20
CA ILE A 80 -18.92 -7.50 34.68
C ILE A 80 -17.73 -7.87 33.81
N TYR A 81 -17.66 -7.28 32.62
CA TYR A 81 -16.53 -7.40 31.71
C TYR A 81 -15.55 -6.25 31.91
N THR A 82 -14.28 -6.57 32.14
CA THR A 82 -13.20 -5.60 32.28
C THR A 82 -12.43 -5.47 30.97
N LEU A 83 -12.48 -4.30 30.35
CA LEU A 83 -11.88 -4.00 29.05
C LEU A 83 -10.52 -3.31 29.23
N ARG A 84 -9.52 -3.80 28.50
CA ARG A 84 -8.15 -3.26 28.46
C ARG A 84 -7.77 -2.93 27.01
N PRO A 85 -8.11 -1.73 26.53
CA PRO A 85 -7.76 -1.31 25.18
C PRO A 85 -6.30 -0.87 25.09
N TYR A 86 -5.59 -1.41 24.10
CA TYR A 86 -4.23 -1.09 23.71
C TYR A 86 -4.22 -0.52 22.30
N ASN A 87 -3.35 0.46 22.07
CA ASN A 87 -3.14 1.08 20.79
C ASN A 87 -1.64 1.05 20.47
N LEU A 88 -1.26 0.40 19.38
CA LEU A 88 0.15 0.21 19.02
C LEU A 88 0.39 0.74 17.62
N HIS A 89 1.38 1.62 17.44
CA HIS A 89 1.86 1.97 16.11
C HIS A 89 2.88 0.92 15.67
N LEU A 90 2.83 0.47 14.40
CA LEU A 90 3.76 -0.52 13.87
C LEU A 90 4.70 0.10 12.86
N SER A 91 6.00 0.08 13.16
CA SER A 91 7.01 0.56 12.22
C SER A 91 7.31 -0.53 11.18
N PRO A 92 7.15 -0.25 9.87
CA PRO A 92 7.51 -1.19 8.82
C PRO A 92 9.03 -1.26 8.56
N ILE A 93 9.85 -0.49 9.28
CA ILE A 93 11.31 -0.43 9.08
C ILE A 93 11.97 -1.71 9.60
N ILE A 94 12.88 -2.27 8.79
CA ILE A 94 13.70 -3.44 9.14
C ILE A 94 15.14 -3.00 9.46
N ASP A 95 15.83 -3.71 10.35
CA ASP A 95 17.26 -3.50 10.57
C ASP A 95 18.05 -3.97 9.34
N ASP A 96 18.70 -3.04 8.64
CA ASP A 96 19.54 -3.29 7.46
C ASP A 96 20.58 -4.41 7.67
N ARG A 97 21.00 -4.66 8.92
CA ARG A 97 21.96 -5.73 9.28
C ARG A 97 21.41 -7.13 9.12
N LEU A 98 20.09 -7.32 9.12
CA LEU A 98 19.46 -8.58 8.72
C LEU A 98 19.60 -8.82 7.21
N GLY A 99 19.88 -7.75 6.45
CA GLY A 99 19.97 -7.78 5.00
C GLY A 99 18.68 -8.27 4.39
N VAL A 100 17.51 -7.91 4.92
CA VAL A 100 16.20 -8.19 4.31
C VAL A 100 15.55 -6.85 3.96
N GLU A 101 15.06 -6.73 2.74
CA GLU A 101 14.44 -5.51 2.24
C GLU A 101 12.91 -5.68 2.23
N ARG A 102 12.19 -4.70 2.78
CA ARG A 102 10.73 -4.65 2.73
C ARG A 102 10.29 -3.48 1.86
N HIS A 103 9.52 -3.77 0.82
CA HIS A 103 8.87 -2.75 0.01
C HIS A 103 7.40 -2.63 0.41
N TRP A 104 6.93 -1.40 0.60
CA TRP A 104 5.52 -1.12 0.87
C TRP A 104 5.11 0.20 0.22
N SER A 105 3.81 0.40 0.09
CA SER A 105 3.21 1.60 -0.52
C SER A 105 2.22 2.27 0.43
N PHE A 106 1.91 3.52 0.12
CA PHE A 106 0.82 4.27 0.73
C PHE A 106 -0.20 4.68 -0.33
N GLN A 107 -1.47 4.44 -0.05
CA GLN A 107 -2.56 4.95 -0.85
C GLN A 107 -2.86 6.39 -0.43
N SER A 108 -2.85 7.31 -1.38
CA SER A 108 -3.05 8.75 -1.12
C SER A 108 -4.34 9.06 -0.35
N SER A 109 -5.44 8.38 -0.67
CA SER A 109 -6.73 8.56 0.03
C SER A 109 -6.69 8.05 1.48
N ALA A 110 -6.00 6.94 1.73
CA ALA A 110 -5.84 6.39 3.09
C ALA A 110 -4.99 7.33 3.95
N VAL A 111 -3.88 7.85 3.39
CA VAL A 111 -3.05 8.87 4.07
C VAL A 111 -3.85 10.12 4.41
N ALA A 112 -4.60 10.68 3.46
CA ALA A 112 -5.43 11.85 3.71
C ALA A 112 -6.48 11.60 4.81
N PHE A 113 -7.09 10.41 4.82
CA PHE A 113 -8.05 10.00 5.85
C PHE A 113 -7.40 9.91 7.23
N LEU A 114 -6.26 9.23 7.34
CA LEU A 114 -5.50 9.06 8.60
C LEU A 114 -5.07 10.43 9.18
N LEU A 115 -4.55 11.32 8.32
CA LEU A 115 -4.13 12.67 8.74
C LEU A 115 -5.32 13.50 9.25
N THR A 116 -6.50 13.34 8.65
CA THR A 116 -7.73 14.01 9.12
C THR A 116 -8.11 13.58 10.54
N HIS A 117 -7.79 12.34 10.92
CA HIS A 117 -8.05 11.75 12.25
C HIS A 117 -6.84 11.86 13.19
N ARG A 118 -5.91 12.80 12.92
CA ARG A 118 -4.73 13.10 13.75
C ARG A 118 -3.73 11.95 13.86
N PHE A 119 -3.70 11.03 12.90
CA PHE A 119 -2.64 10.03 12.82
C PHE A 119 -1.29 10.70 12.53
N SER A 120 -0.25 10.33 13.28
CA SER A 120 1.11 10.89 13.12
C SER A 120 2.01 9.95 12.34
N MET A 121 2.32 10.32 11.10
CA MET A 121 3.28 9.58 10.26
C MET A 121 4.71 9.61 10.85
N ASP A 122 5.11 10.67 11.53
CA ASP A 122 6.43 10.73 12.18
C ASP A 122 6.52 9.74 13.36
N SER A 123 5.47 9.68 14.18
CA SER A 123 5.42 8.78 15.34
C SER A 123 5.40 7.31 14.92
N LEU A 124 4.78 6.99 13.77
CA LEU A 124 4.81 5.66 13.17
C LEU A 124 6.25 5.14 12.99
N PHE A 125 7.13 5.94 12.40
CA PHE A 125 8.50 5.51 12.08
C PHE A 125 9.47 5.62 13.27
N ARG A 126 9.33 6.67 14.09
CA ARG A 126 10.25 6.92 15.22
C ARG A 126 9.91 6.13 16.48
N GLN A 127 8.62 5.90 16.73
CA GLN A 127 8.12 5.35 17.99
C GLN A 127 7.29 4.08 17.79
N GLY A 128 7.07 3.65 16.54
CA GLY A 128 6.34 2.44 16.23
C GLY A 128 7.10 1.18 16.65
N VAL A 129 6.37 0.21 17.18
CA VAL A 129 6.86 -1.12 17.53
C VAL A 129 7.29 -1.83 16.25
N SER A 130 8.48 -2.41 16.25
CA SER A 130 8.98 -3.20 15.12
C SER A 130 8.15 -4.47 14.93
N TYR A 131 8.21 -5.04 13.74
CA TYR A 131 7.78 -6.40 13.49
C TYR A 131 8.59 -7.01 12.34
N LEU A 132 8.76 -8.32 12.40
CA LEU A 132 9.40 -9.13 11.37
C LEU A 132 8.55 -10.37 11.14
N SER A 133 8.16 -10.66 9.91
CA SER A 133 7.34 -11.83 9.56
C SER A 133 8.14 -13.14 9.64
N ARG A 134 7.48 -14.31 9.71
CA ARG A 134 8.17 -15.61 9.65
C ARG A 134 8.95 -15.79 8.34
N ASP A 135 8.38 -15.37 7.22
CA ASP A 135 9.06 -15.39 5.91
C ASP A 135 10.32 -14.51 5.89
N GLU A 136 10.26 -13.30 6.45
CA GLU A 136 11.43 -12.41 6.52
C GLU A 136 12.52 -12.96 7.46
N GLU A 137 12.16 -13.59 8.58
CA GLU A 137 13.11 -14.32 9.42
C GLU A 137 13.81 -15.45 8.64
N ILE A 138 13.05 -16.27 7.91
CA ILE A 138 13.61 -17.34 7.07
C ILE A 138 14.57 -16.75 6.04
N LYS A 139 14.20 -15.64 5.39
CA LYS A 139 15.06 -14.93 4.42
C LYS A 139 16.34 -14.39 5.06
N ALA A 140 16.26 -13.83 6.28
CA ALA A 140 17.43 -13.31 7.00
C ALA A 140 18.43 -14.43 7.30
N VAL A 141 17.95 -15.56 7.82
CA VAL A 141 18.78 -16.73 8.11
C VAL A 141 19.34 -17.34 6.83
N PHE A 142 18.51 -17.51 5.80
CA PHE A 142 18.92 -18.05 4.50
C PHE A 142 20.01 -17.20 3.85
N ARG A 143 19.93 -15.87 3.92
CA ARG A 143 20.98 -14.98 3.39
C ARG A 143 22.32 -15.14 4.11
N VAL A 144 22.33 -15.47 5.40
CA VAL A 144 23.57 -15.83 6.10
C VAL A 144 24.10 -17.14 5.56
N LEU A 145 23.26 -18.17 5.43
CA LEU A 145 23.67 -19.46 4.88
C LEU A 145 24.22 -19.32 3.46
N GLU A 146 23.52 -18.61 2.57
CA GLU A 146 23.95 -18.35 1.18
C GLU A 146 25.31 -17.66 1.10
N LYS A 147 25.59 -16.69 1.97
CA LYS A 147 26.90 -16.02 2.01
C LYS A 147 28.06 -16.95 2.36
N PHE A 148 27.78 -18.03 3.07
CA PHE A 148 28.76 -19.04 3.47
C PHE A 148 28.66 -20.33 2.64
N LYS A 149 27.62 -20.47 1.80
CA LYS A 149 27.55 -21.54 0.82
C LYS A 149 28.68 -21.36 -0.18
N ARG A 150 29.34 -22.46 -0.49
CA ARG A 150 30.28 -22.52 -1.62
C ARG A 150 29.45 -22.29 -2.89
N PRO A 151 29.87 -21.38 -3.78
CA PRO A 151 29.38 -21.42 -5.16
C PRO A 151 29.56 -22.85 -5.69
N GLU A 152 28.60 -23.35 -6.47
CA GLU A 152 28.85 -24.59 -7.21
C GLU A 152 30.10 -24.36 -8.07
N ALA A 153 31.09 -25.24 -7.93
CA ALA A 153 32.42 -25.07 -8.48
C ALA A 153 32.32 -24.67 -9.96
N THR A 154 32.58 -23.39 -10.25
CA THR A 154 32.62 -22.93 -11.63
C THR A 154 33.87 -23.56 -12.23
N THR A 155 33.72 -24.51 -13.15
CA THR A 155 34.88 -25.24 -13.70
C THR A 155 35.76 -24.40 -14.62
N THR A 156 35.38 -23.14 -14.87
CA THR A 156 36.03 -22.24 -15.83
C THR A 156 36.24 -20.84 -15.26
N ILE A 157 37.44 -20.30 -15.44
CA ILE A 157 37.74 -18.89 -15.19
C ILE A 157 37.18 -18.11 -16.38
N GLY A 158 36.22 -17.21 -16.16
CA GLY A 158 35.50 -16.51 -17.23
C GLY A 158 36.32 -15.40 -17.90
N VAL A 159 37.35 -15.79 -18.64
CA VAL A 159 38.24 -14.93 -19.44
C VAL A 159 38.28 -15.48 -20.87
N ASP A 160 38.05 -14.62 -21.85
CA ASP A 160 38.14 -14.96 -23.28
C ASP A 160 39.62 -15.14 -23.68
N GLU A 161 39.92 -16.08 -24.58
CA GLU A 161 41.29 -16.37 -25.04
C GLU A 161 41.95 -15.16 -25.72
N ALA A 162 41.14 -14.19 -26.19
CA ALA A 162 41.59 -12.94 -26.79
C ALA A 162 42.05 -11.86 -25.79
N GLU A 163 41.82 -12.02 -24.48
CA GLU A 163 42.21 -11.03 -23.45
C GLU A 163 43.64 -11.27 -22.90
N THR A 164 44.65 -10.89 -23.69
CA THR A 164 46.08 -11.09 -23.35
C THR A 164 46.49 -10.49 -21.99
N GLU A 165 45.94 -9.33 -21.61
CA GLU A 165 46.25 -8.65 -20.34
C GLU A 165 45.70 -9.40 -19.11
N SER A 166 44.46 -9.89 -19.20
CA SER A 166 43.81 -10.68 -18.15
C SER A 166 44.53 -12.01 -17.90
N LEU A 167 44.97 -12.67 -18.98
CA LEU A 167 45.73 -13.91 -18.92
C LEU A 167 47.12 -13.70 -18.32
N ALA A 168 47.84 -12.64 -18.72
CA ALA A 168 49.14 -12.28 -18.15
C ALA A 168 49.05 -11.97 -16.65
N PHE A 169 48.00 -11.25 -16.24
CA PHE A 169 47.72 -10.99 -14.83
C PHE A 169 47.47 -12.27 -14.03
N LEU A 170 46.63 -13.19 -14.54
CA LEU A 170 46.37 -14.47 -13.89
C LEU A 170 47.61 -15.35 -13.81
N GLN A 171 48.47 -15.37 -14.83
CA GLN A 171 49.74 -16.09 -14.80
C GLN A 171 50.66 -15.58 -13.69
N GLU A 172 50.75 -14.26 -13.52
CA GLU A 172 51.56 -13.68 -12.46
C GLU A 172 51.00 -14.00 -11.06
N VAL A 173 49.67 -13.95 -10.90
CA VAL A 173 49.01 -14.36 -9.64
C VAL A 173 49.28 -15.85 -9.35
N ARG A 174 49.19 -16.74 -10.35
CA ARG A 174 49.53 -18.17 -10.19
C ARG A 174 50.98 -18.35 -9.73
N ARG A 175 51.92 -17.70 -10.40
CA ARG A 175 53.35 -17.73 -10.05
C ARG A 175 53.57 -17.35 -8.58
N LEU A 176 52.95 -16.26 -8.12
CA LEU A 176 53.06 -15.80 -6.74
C LEU A 176 52.47 -16.81 -5.73
N VAL A 177 51.34 -17.43 -6.05
CA VAL A 177 50.73 -18.47 -5.20
C VAL A 177 51.61 -19.71 -5.16
N ASP A 178 52.06 -20.22 -6.30
CA ASP A 178 52.91 -21.41 -6.40
C ASP A 178 54.25 -21.23 -5.69
N GLU A 179 54.91 -20.07 -5.84
CA GLU A 179 56.15 -19.75 -5.12
C GLU A 179 55.92 -19.71 -3.60
N TRP A 180 54.81 -19.13 -3.15
CA TRP A 180 54.47 -19.11 -1.73
C TRP A 180 54.16 -20.52 -1.18
N LEU A 181 53.52 -21.38 -1.97
CA LEU A 181 53.29 -22.78 -1.62
C LEU A 181 54.59 -23.60 -1.60
N ALA A 182 55.51 -23.35 -2.54
CA ALA A 182 56.80 -24.04 -2.65
C ALA A 182 57.73 -23.83 -1.43
N LEU A 183 57.53 -22.74 -0.67
CA LEU A 183 58.25 -22.48 0.58
C LEU A 183 57.91 -23.48 1.71
N GLY A 184 56.87 -24.30 1.57
CA GLY A 184 56.51 -25.36 2.52
C GLY A 184 56.32 -24.83 3.94
N THR A 185 57.06 -25.36 4.92
CA THR A 185 56.97 -24.94 6.33
C THR A 185 57.63 -23.59 6.61
N ALA A 186 58.42 -23.05 5.69
CA ALA A 186 59.05 -21.73 5.81
C ALA A 186 58.14 -20.59 5.31
N ARG A 187 56.94 -20.90 4.79
CA ARG A 187 55.99 -19.91 4.29
C ARG A 187 55.34 -19.13 5.45
N GLY A 188 55.09 -17.83 5.23
CA GLY A 188 54.29 -17.01 6.15
C GLY A 188 52.83 -17.46 6.19
N SER A 189 52.09 -17.09 7.24
CA SER A 189 50.67 -17.46 7.44
C SER A 189 49.70 -16.97 6.36
N TYR A 190 50.14 -16.08 5.46
CA TYR A 190 49.34 -15.50 4.40
C TYR A 190 50.21 -14.95 3.26
N LEU A 191 49.59 -14.78 2.09
CA LEU A 191 50.16 -14.10 0.92
C LEU A 191 49.31 -12.86 0.57
N ASN A 192 49.93 -11.71 0.37
CA ASN A 192 49.24 -10.50 -0.09
C ASN A 192 49.40 -10.34 -1.61
N ILE A 193 48.30 -9.98 -2.29
CA ILE A 193 48.24 -9.70 -3.72
C ILE A 193 47.59 -8.32 -3.92
N PRO A 194 48.32 -7.34 -4.49
CA PRO A 194 49.74 -7.36 -4.84
C PRO A 194 50.65 -7.49 -3.60
N PRO A 195 51.90 -7.99 -3.75
CA PRO A 195 52.89 -8.01 -2.68
C PRO A 195 53.18 -6.60 -2.16
N ALA A 196 53.49 -6.47 -0.87
CA ALA A 196 53.84 -5.17 -0.30
C ALA A 196 55.11 -4.61 -0.96
N SER A 197 55.03 -3.41 -1.53
CA SER A 197 56.18 -2.73 -2.14
C SER A 197 57.31 -2.58 -1.11
N ARG A 198 58.44 -3.24 -1.34
CA ARG A 198 59.66 -3.00 -0.55
C ARG A 198 60.19 -1.60 -0.92
N PRO A 199 60.59 -0.75 0.06
CA PRO A 199 61.29 0.49 -0.26
C PRO A 199 62.62 0.12 -0.94
N GLY A 200 62.72 0.38 -2.25
CA GLY A 200 63.94 0.15 -3.05
C GLY A 200 63.89 -0.97 -4.10
N ALA A 201 62.75 -1.60 -4.37
CA ALA A 201 62.62 -2.54 -5.50
C ALA A 201 62.43 -1.78 -6.82
N VAL A 202 63.26 -2.09 -7.82
CA VAL A 202 63.18 -1.55 -9.19
C VAL A 202 61.79 -1.86 -9.77
N GLU A 203 61.07 -0.83 -10.20
CA GLU A 203 59.77 -0.96 -10.88
C GLU A 203 59.94 -1.82 -12.13
N SER A 204 59.45 -3.06 -12.08
CA SER A 204 59.27 -3.87 -13.27
C SER A 204 58.04 -3.35 -14.03
N PRO A 205 58.02 -3.40 -15.38
CA PRO A 205 56.98 -2.74 -16.15
C PRO A 205 55.61 -3.40 -15.96
N GLY A 206 54.65 -2.69 -15.36
CA GLY A 206 53.30 -2.55 -15.89
C GLY A 206 52.22 -3.62 -15.68
N ILE A 207 52.44 -4.74 -14.96
CA ILE A 207 51.41 -5.82 -14.90
C ILE A 207 50.50 -5.77 -13.65
N MET A 208 51.01 -5.37 -12.48
CA MET A 208 50.21 -5.28 -11.25
C MET A 208 50.21 -3.87 -10.68
N SER A 209 49.04 -3.24 -10.58
CA SER A 209 48.84 -1.95 -9.93
C SER A 209 48.92 -2.05 -8.40
N VAL A 210 49.27 -0.95 -7.74
CA VAL A 210 49.36 -0.83 -6.26
C VAL A 210 48.01 -1.15 -5.59
N GLU A 211 46.90 -0.89 -6.27
CA GLU A 211 45.55 -1.27 -5.86
C GLU A 211 44.87 -2.13 -6.93
N LEU A 212 44.20 -3.21 -6.53
CA LEU A 212 43.48 -4.09 -7.45
C LEU A 212 42.12 -3.50 -7.83
N ASN A 213 41.81 -3.52 -9.12
CA ASN A 213 40.47 -3.14 -9.62
C ASN A 213 39.42 -4.23 -9.32
N ARG A 214 38.12 -3.92 -9.39
CA ARG A 214 37.04 -4.88 -9.07
C ARG A 214 37.09 -6.16 -9.93
N PHE A 215 37.52 -6.03 -11.18
CA PHE A 215 37.61 -7.14 -12.13
C PHE A 215 38.77 -8.10 -11.79
N GLN A 216 39.97 -7.58 -11.54
CA GLN A 216 41.14 -8.31 -11.05
C GLN A 216 40.87 -9.02 -9.73
N LYS A 217 40.17 -8.37 -8.78
CA LYS A 217 39.73 -9.02 -7.54
C LYS A 217 38.84 -10.22 -7.82
N ARG A 218 37.87 -10.09 -8.74
CA ARG A 218 37.00 -11.19 -9.18
C ARG A 218 37.81 -12.34 -9.79
N LEU A 219 38.78 -12.04 -10.65
CA LEU A 219 39.65 -13.02 -11.28
C LEU A 219 40.48 -13.79 -10.25
N ILE A 220 41.03 -13.12 -9.23
CA ILE A 220 41.77 -13.79 -8.14
C ILE A 220 40.84 -14.70 -7.33
N TYR A 221 39.63 -14.25 -6.99
CA TYR A 221 38.66 -15.12 -6.29
C TYR A 221 38.35 -16.38 -7.11
N GLN A 222 38.08 -16.24 -8.41
CA GLN A 222 37.83 -17.37 -9.30
C GLN A 222 39.04 -18.30 -9.42
N LEU A 223 40.25 -17.74 -9.57
CA LEU A 223 41.47 -18.53 -9.67
C LEU A 223 41.69 -19.39 -8.41
N VAL A 224 41.61 -18.78 -7.22
CA VAL A 224 41.80 -19.49 -5.94
C VAL A 224 40.73 -20.56 -5.75
N GLU A 225 39.49 -20.27 -6.11
CA GLU A 225 38.38 -21.22 -5.98
C GLU A 225 38.52 -22.43 -6.91
N VAL A 226 38.98 -22.24 -8.14
CA VAL A 226 39.09 -23.29 -9.15
C VAL A 226 40.38 -24.10 -9.04
N GLU A 227 41.52 -23.43 -8.91
CA GLU A 227 42.84 -24.08 -8.99
C GLU A 227 43.41 -24.41 -7.60
N TYR A 228 42.99 -23.70 -6.54
CA TYR A 228 43.54 -23.84 -5.18
C TYR A 228 42.45 -24.02 -4.11
N PRO A 229 41.64 -25.08 -4.16
CA PRO A 229 40.45 -25.25 -3.30
C PRO A 229 40.74 -25.33 -1.79
N PHE A 230 42.00 -25.60 -1.41
CA PHE A 230 42.51 -25.62 -0.04
C PHE A 230 42.95 -24.24 0.47
N LEU A 231 42.90 -23.20 -0.37
CA LEU A 231 43.20 -21.82 -0.02
C LEU A 231 41.92 -20.97 -0.01
N LYS A 232 42.00 -19.81 0.64
CA LYS A 232 40.93 -18.81 0.68
C LYS A 232 41.49 -17.42 0.44
N ALA A 233 40.89 -16.70 -0.50
CA ALA A 233 41.18 -15.27 -0.71
C ALA A 233 40.27 -14.41 0.18
N ILE A 234 40.83 -13.37 0.80
CA ILE A 234 40.12 -12.44 1.69
C ILE A 234 40.46 -11.01 1.27
N GLY A 235 39.46 -10.23 0.87
CA GLY A 235 39.63 -8.81 0.56
C GLY A 235 39.93 -7.98 1.81
N ARG A 236 40.92 -7.07 1.71
CA ARG A 236 41.23 -6.08 2.76
C ARG A 236 40.90 -4.67 2.30
N SER A 237 40.67 -3.77 3.25
CA SER A 237 40.21 -2.38 3.02
C SER A 237 41.20 -1.51 2.25
N ALA A 238 42.47 -1.91 2.16
CA ALA A 238 43.54 -1.16 1.47
C ALA A 238 43.79 -1.62 0.02
N GLY A 239 42.75 -2.10 -0.67
CA GLY A 239 42.85 -2.36 -2.12
C GLY A 239 43.49 -3.70 -2.53
N PHE A 240 44.02 -4.49 -1.61
CA PHE A 240 44.68 -5.80 -1.85
C PHE A 240 43.86 -7.00 -1.35
N LEU A 241 44.20 -8.21 -1.82
CA LEU A 241 43.66 -9.49 -1.35
C LEU A 241 44.71 -10.26 -0.56
N GLN A 242 44.27 -11.00 0.45
CA GLN A 242 45.11 -11.86 1.27
C GLN A 242 44.69 -13.32 1.06
N ILE A 243 45.61 -14.16 0.61
CA ILE A 243 45.41 -15.61 0.44
C ILE A 243 45.93 -16.31 1.71
N VAL A 244 45.10 -17.18 2.28
CA VAL A 244 45.39 -17.94 3.51
C VAL A 244 45.03 -19.42 3.30
N ASP A 245 45.59 -20.29 4.14
CA ASP A 245 45.11 -21.67 4.23
C ASP A 245 43.66 -21.69 4.69
N ARG A 246 42.88 -22.57 4.08
CA ARG A 246 41.49 -22.77 4.46
C ARG A 246 41.40 -23.64 5.69
N ASP A 247 40.65 -23.15 6.68
CA ASP A 247 40.32 -23.90 7.89
C ASP A 247 38.79 -24.10 7.95
N GLU A 248 38.35 -25.33 7.69
CA GLU A 248 36.93 -25.67 7.68
C GLU A 248 36.26 -25.53 9.05
N GLU A 249 37.00 -25.77 10.14
CA GLU A 249 36.45 -25.68 11.50
C GLU A 249 36.30 -24.23 11.95
N LEU A 250 37.24 -23.35 11.60
CA LEU A 250 37.08 -21.91 11.79
C LEU A 250 35.93 -21.35 10.93
N GLU A 251 35.73 -21.83 9.70
CA GLU A 251 34.60 -21.44 8.86
C GLU A 251 33.26 -21.85 9.46
N LYS A 252 33.14 -23.10 9.96
CA LYS A 252 31.95 -23.58 10.66
C LYS A 252 31.68 -22.78 11.93
N THR A 253 32.72 -22.48 12.71
CA THR A 253 32.60 -21.68 13.93
C THR A 253 32.15 -20.25 13.63
N ALA A 254 32.73 -19.62 12.61
CA ALA A 254 32.34 -18.29 12.15
C ALA A 254 30.89 -18.26 11.62
N LEU A 255 30.47 -19.30 10.89
CA LEU A 255 29.08 -19.45 10.45
C LEU A 255 28.13 -19.60 11.64
N ALA A 256 28.44 -20.48 12.61
CA ALA A 256 27.64 -20.68 13.81
C ALA A 256 27.50 -19.38 14.62
N GLN A 257 28.61 -18.67 14.86
CA GLN A 257 28.60 -17.38 15.55
C GLN A 257 27.79 -16.33 14.76
N LYS A 258 27.89 -16.33 13.43
CA LYS A 258 27.14 -15.39 12.60
C LYS A 258 25.64 -15.69 12.63
N LEU A 259 25.24 -16.95 12.53
CA LEU A 259 23.86 -17.40 12.65
C LEU A 259 23.29 -17.03 14.02
N GLU A 260 24.00 -17.31 15.11
CA GLU A 260 23.59 -16.93 16.46
C GLU A 260 23.39 -15.41 16.60
N SER A 261 24.34 -14.62 16.09
CA SER A 261 24.24 -13.15 16.12
C SER A 261 23.06 -12.61 15.30
N THR A 262 22.76 -13.24 14.15
CA THR A 262 21.62 -12.89 13.31
C THR A 262 20.31 -13.29 13.98
N GLN A 263 20.26 -14.48 14.60
CA GLN A 263 19.09 -14.98 15.30
C GLN A 263 18.72 -14.09 16.49
N LYS A 264 19.71 -13.64 17.26
CA LYS A 264 19.49 -12.66 18.34
C LYS A 264 18.85 -11.36 17.82
N ARG A 265 19.34 -10.84 16.69
CA ARG A 265 18.77 -9.63 16.05
C ARG A 265 17.36 -9.87 15.55
N VAL A 266 17.09 -11.03 14.96
CA VAL A 266 15.74 -11.45 14.55
C VAL A 266 14.80 -11.43 15.74
N TRP A 267 15.21 -11.94 16.90
CA TRP A 267 14.38 -11.92 18.11
C TRP A 267 14.13 -10.52 18.66
N GLU A 268 15.13 -9.65 18.65
CA GLU A 268 15.00 -8.23 19.01
C GLU A 268 14.04 -7.49 18.07
N GLN A 269 14.08 -7.81 16.77
CA GLN A 269 13.25 -7.15 15.75
C GLN A 269 11.86 -7.79 15.57
N THR A 270 11.64 -9.00 16.10
CA THR A 270 10.36 -9.72 16.02
C THR A 270 9.20 -8.87 16.53
N GLY A 271 9.43 -8.11 17.61
CA GLY A 271 8.51 -7.09 18.13
C GLY A 271 7.06 -7.56 18.23
N PHE A 272 6.13 -6.87 17.58
CA PHE A 272 4.68 -7.17 17.69
C PHE A 272 4.32 -8.59 17.22
N ARG A 273 5.12 -9.24 16.36
CA ARG A 273 4.85 -10.63 15.95
C ARG A 273 4.77 -11.57 17.17
N TRP A 274 5.46 -11.31 18.29
CA TRP A 274 5.28 -12.12 19.51
C TRP A 274 3.83 -12.16 20.02
N VAL A 275 3.11 -11.04 19.90
CA VAL A 275 1.68 -10.95 20.24
C VAL A 275 0.85 -11.72 19.21
N ALA A 276 1.21 -11.61 17.94
CA ALA A 276 0.53 -12.34 16.86
C ALA A 276 0.68 -13.85 17.01
N GLU A 277 1.88 -14.34 17.35
CA GLU A 277 2.16 -15.75 17.66
C GLU A 277 1.34 -16.22 18.87
N ALA A 278 1.24 -15.41 19.93
CA ALA A 278 0.42 -15.72 21.10
C ALA A 278 -1.07 -15.85 20.78
N LEU A 279 -1.60 -15.00 19.88
CA LEU A 279 -2.99 -15.07 19.43
C LEU A 279 -3.24 -16.28 18.52
N ALA A 280 -2.30 -16.60 17.63
CA ALA A 280 -2.41 -17.70 16.67
C ALA A 280 -2.05 -19.08 17.26
N GLY A 281 -1.53 -19.14 18.48
CA GLY A 281 -1.03 -20.38 19.10
C GLY A 281 0.29 -20.88 18.52
N GLY A 282 1.11 -19.98 17.96
CA GLY A 282 2.41 -20.31 17.40
C GLY A 282 3.52 -20.43 18.44
N ASP A 283 4.77 -20.54 17.97
CA ASP A 283 5.88 -20.88 18.84
C ASP A 283 6.49 -19.66 19.57
N LEU A 284 6.40 -19.71 20.91
CA LEU A 284 6.99 -18.73 21.82
C LEU A 284 8.21 -19.26 22.58
N THR A 285 8.77 -20.43 22.20
CA THR A 285 9.98 -20.99 22.84
C THR A 285 11.09 -19.96 22.92
N ASN A 286 11.40 -19.34 21.77
CA ASN A 286 12.51 -18.42 21.55
C ASN A 286 12.24 -16.98 22.03
N LEU A 287 11.12 -16.72 22.72
CA LEU A 287 10.84 -15.42 23.31
C LEU A 287 11.95 -15.09 24.34
N PRO A 288 12.73 -14.00 24.14
CA PRO A 288 13.86 -13.67 24.99
C PRO A 288 13.46 -13.55 26.46
N GLN A 289 14.21 -14.22 27.34
CA GLN A 289 13.96 -14.20 28.78
C GLN A 289 14.15 -12.79 29.39
N ASP A 290 14.94 -11.95 28.71
CA ASP A 290 15.19 -10.56 29.10
C ASP A 290 13.90 -9.72 29.23
N TYR A 291 12.86 -10.03 28.44
CA TYR A 291 11.55 -9.39 28.60
C TYR A 291 10.93 -9.65 29.98
N PHE A 292 11.18 -10.82 30.58
CA PHE A 292 10.65 -11.21 31.90
C PHE A 292 11.60 -10.85 33.06
N ASN A 293 12.88 -10.61 32.76
CA ASN A 293 13.90 -10.27 33.75
C ASN A 293 13.93 -8.77 34.10
N ASN A 294 13.44 -7.91 33.21
CA ASN A 294 13.43 -6.47 33.43
C ASN A 294 12.50 -6.07 34.58
N ARG A 295 13.10 -5.57 35.66
CA ARG A 295 12.38 -4.96 36.78
C ARG A 295 11.61 -3.76 36.26
N TRP A 296 10.30 -3.76 36.50
CA TRP A 296 9.41 -2.61 36.36
C TRP A 296 9.86 -1.48 37.32
N ALA A 297 10.93 -0.77 36.98
CA ALA A 297 11.43 0.38 37.75
C ALA A 297 10.75 1.64 37.21
N GLY A 298 9.53 1.93 37.67
CA GLY A 298 8.94 3.24 37.38
C GLY A 298 7.51 3.48 37.79
N LEU A 299 6.59 2.51 37.65
CA LEU A 299 5.15 2.75 37.87
C LEU A 299 4.48 1.56 38.57
N HIS A 300 4.39 1.68 39.90
CA HIS A 300 3.52 0.92 40.83
C HIS A 300 3.93 -0.50 41.28
N LYS A 301 3.42 -0.84 42.47
CA LYS A 301 3.80 -1.92 43.43
C LYS A 301 4.35 -3.22 42.83
N PRO A 302 5.30 -3.90 43.53
CA PRO A 302 5.88 -5.17 43.07
C PRO A 302 4.76 -6.22 42.90
N ARG A 303 4.39 -6.48 41.65
CA ARG A 303 3.52 -7.60 41.29
C ARG A 303 4.34 -8.88 41.31
N GLN A 304 3.67 -9.99 41.63
CA GLN A 304 4.19 -11.35 41.59
C GLN A 304 5.02 -11.57 40.30
N GLN A 305 6.19 -12.17 40.44
CA GLN A 305 7.07 -12.48 39.31
C GLN A 305 6.29 -13.35 38.30
N LEU A 306 6.05 -12.81 37.11
CA LEU A 306 5.34 -13.52 36.05
C LEU A 306 6.19 -14.70 35.56
N ASN A 307 5.64 -15.90 35.67
CA ASN A 307 6.33 -17.12 35.24
C ASN A 307 6.17 -17.30 33.72
N SER A 308 7.27 -17.11 32.98
CA SER A 308 7.30 -17.22 31.51
C SER A 308 6.78 -18.57 31.01
N ASP A 309 7.23 -19.68 31.60
CA ASP A 309 6.85 -21.03 31.19
C ASP A 309 5.37 -21.33 31.45
N GLN A 310 4.82 -20.76 32.52
CA GLN A 310 3.39 -20.87 32.81
C GLN A 310 2.55 -20.09 31.79
N ILE A 311 2.97 -18.89 31.39
CA ILE A 311 2.30 -18.09 30.35
C ILE A 311 2.36 -18.80 28.99
N LYS A 312 3.55 -19.24 28.58
CA LYS A 312 3.76 -19.98 27.32
C LYS A 312 2.89 -21.25 27.26
N ARG A 313 2.83 -22.02 28.36
CA ARG A 313 1.97 -23.21 28.45
C ARG A 313 0.47 -22.87 28.34
N ARG A 314 0.00 -21.82 29.03
CA ARG A 314 -1.40 -21.38 28.95
C ARG A 314 -1.79 -20.93 27.53
N LEU A 315 -0.96 -20.12 26.89
CA LEU A 315 -1.20 -19.65 25.52
C LEU A 315 -1.24 -20.80 24.49
N ARG A 316 -0.42 -21.84 24.67
CA ARG A 316 -0.47 -23.05 23.84
C ARG A 316 -1.72 -23.90 24.11
N ALA A 317 -2.15 -23.99 25.37
CA ALA A 317 -3.29 -24.82 25.76
C ALA A 317 -4.64 -24.18 25.38
N THR A 318 -4.74 -22.86 25.44
CA THR A 318 -6.01 -22.13 25.25
C THR A 318 -5.79 -20.89 24.40
N ARG A 319 -6.53 -20.83 23.28
CA ARG A 319 -6.57 -19.67 22.39
C ARG A 319 -7.85 -18.85 22.65
N PRO A 320 -7.74 -17.51 22.74
CA PRO A 320 -8.91 -16.67 22.99
C PRO A 320 -9.83 -16.60 21.78
N VAL A 321 -11.10 -16.27 22.00
CA VAL A 321 -12.02 -15.89 20.93
C VAL A 321 -11.54 -14.56 20.34
N VAL A 322 -11.41 -14.47 19.02
CA VAL A 322 -11.02 -13.24 18.34
C VAL A 322 -12.27 -12.59 17.73
N VAL A 323 -12.46 -11.31 18.06
CA VAL A 323 -13.63 -10.52 17.71
C VAL A 323 -13.18 -9.32 16.88
N GLY A 324 -13.98 -8.93 15.90
CA GLY A 324 -13.76 -7.69 15.17
C GLY A 324 -15.02 -7.23 14.44
N HIS A 325 -14.91 -6.15 13.68
CA HIS A 325 -16.00 -5.62 12.89
C HIS A 325 -15.60 -5.62 11.42
N ASN A 326 -16.19 -6.49 10.60
CA ASN A 326 -15.80 -6.68 9.19
C ASN A 326 -14.39 -7.28 9.00
N LEU A 327 -14.05 -8.28 9.83
CA LEU A 327 -12.73 -8.88 10.03
C LEU A 327 -12.03 -9.48 8.80
N PHE A 328 -12.72 -9.66 7.67
CA PHE A 328 -12.16 -10.40 6.53
C PHE A 328 -10.86 -9.77 6.02
N THR A 329 -10.83 -8.43 5.87
CA THR A 329 -9.62 -7.71 5.44
C THR A 329 -8.54 -7.76 6.51
N ASP A 330 -8.93 -7.55 7.77
CA ASP A 330 -8.03 -7.55 8.93
C ASP A 330 -7.23 -8.85 9.03
N LEU A 331 -7.89 -10.00 8.89
CA LEU A 331 -7.24 -11.31 8.99
C LEU A 331 -6.24 -11.57 7.86
N ILE A 332 -6.57 -11.15 6.63
CA ILE A 332 -5.68 -11.30 5.47
C ILE A 332 -4.43 -10.45 5.66
N TYR A 333 -4.59 -9.17 6.00
CA TYR A 333 -3.49 -8.27 6.29
C TYR A 333 -2.64 -8.76 7.47
N PHE A 334 -3.29 -9.19 8.55
CA PHE A 334 -2.62 -9.73 9.74
C PHE A 334 -1.72 -10.91 9.39
N CYS A 335 -2.24 -11.87 8.63
CA CYS A 335 -1.47 -13.04 8.25
C CYS A 335 -0.31 -12.67 7.31
N ARG A 336 -0.56 -11.75 6.37
CA ARG A 336 0.46 -11.31 5.43
C ARG A 336 1.60 -10.53 6.09
N CYS A 337 1.27 -9.70 7.09
CA CYS A 337 2.22 -8.86 7.82
C CYS A 337 3.11 -9.67 8.79
N PHE A 338 2.53 -10.65 9.51
CA PHE A 338 3.25 -11.31 10.61
C PHE A 338 3.73 -12.73 10.31
N PHE A 339 3.11 -13.43 9.36
CA PHE A 339 3.49 -14.81 9.05
C PHE A 339 4.16 -14.92 7.68
N GLY A 340 3.56 -14.37 6.61
CA GLY A 340 4.21 -14.34 5.30
C GLY A 340 3.23 -14.52 4.14
N PRO A 341 3.70 -15.04 2.98
CA PRO A 341 2.88 -15.26 1.80
C PRO A 341 1.63 -16.07 2.10
N LEU A 342 0.50 -15.65 1.51
CA LEU A 342 -0.80 -16.28 1.72
C LEU A 342 -1.10 -17.32 0.63
N PRO A 343 -1.90 -18.36 0.92
CA PRO A 343 -2.29 -19.38 -0.05
C PRO A 343 -2.98 -18.80 -1.30
N ASP A 344 -2.99 -19.55 -2.40
CA ASP A 344 -3.67 -19.14 -3.63
C ASP A 344 -5.18 -19.38 -3.58
N ARG A 345 -5.63 -20.36 -2.79
CA ARG A 345 -7.05 -20.72 -2.66
C ARG A 345 -7.63 -20.22 -1.34
N VAL A 346 -8.84 -19.66 -1.39
CA VAL A 346 -9.51 -19.15 -0.20
C VAL A 346 -9.89 -20.27 0.78
N GLU A 347 -10.09 -21.49 0.30
CA GLU A 347 -10.36 -22.67 1.11
C GLU A 347 -9.13 -23.09 1.95
N GLU A 348 -7.94 -22.95 1.36
CA GLU A 348 -6.67 -23.18 2.07
C GLU A 348 -6.44 -22.08 3.11
N PHE A 349 -6.71 -20.82 2.75
CA PHE A 349 -6.67 -19.71 3.70
C PHE A 349 -7.67 -19.90 4.85
N GLN A 350 -8.89 -20.34 4.56
CA GLN A 350 -9.90 -20.64 5.57
C GLN A 350 -9.44 -21.73 6.54
N SER A 351 -8.83 -22.80 6.00
CA SER A 351 -8.29 -23.90 6.82
C SER A 351 -7.16 -23.41 7.72
N MET A 352 -6.22 -22.63 7.17
CA MET A 352 -5.13 -22.00 7.90
C MET A 352 -5.65 -21.07 9.01
N ILE A 353 -6.63 -20.23 8.71
CA ILE A 353 -7.20 -19.27 9.68
C ILE A 353 -7.95 -19.99 10.82
N HIS A 354 -8.71 -21.05 10.53
CA HIS A 354 -9.38 -21.84 11.58
C HIS A 354 -8.40 -22.65 12.42
N GLU A 355 -7.29 -23.09 11.80
CA GLU A 355 -6.21 -23.72 12.54
C GLU A 355 -5.51 -22.73 13.48
N MET A 356 -5.43 -21.45 13.15
CA MET A 356 -4.79 -20.41 13.98
C MET A 356 -5.75 -19.81 15.01
N PHE A 357 -7.00 -19.53 14.61
CA PHE A 357 -8.04 -18.90 15.41
C PHE A 357 -9.28 -19.80 15.44
N PRO A 358 -9.47 -20.61 16.51
CA PRO A 358 -10.55 -21.60 16.55
C PRO A 358 -11.95 -20.99 16.52
N VAL A 359 -12.08 -19.77 17.07
CA VAL A 359 -13.34 -19.06 17.18
C VAL A 359 -13.13 -17.60 16.79
N LEU A 360 -13.71 -17.23 15.66
CA LEU A 360 -13.78 -15.87 15.12
C LEU A 360 -15.21 -15.34 15.21
N MET A 361 -15.34 -14.07 15.59
CA MET A 361 -16.63 -13.38 15.67
C MET A 361 -16.59 -12.05 14.91
N ASP A 362 -17.42 -11.93 13.88
CA ASP A 362 -17.62 -10.69 13.14
C ASP A 362 -18.91 -10.00 13.62
N THR A 363 -18.75 -8.90 14.37
CA THR A 363 -19.89 -8.14 14.90
C THR A 363 -20.78 -7.56 13.80
N LYS A 364 -20.23 -7.30 12.61
CA LYS A 364 -21.00 -6.84 11.46
C LYS A 364 -21.87 -7.95 10.91
N TYR A 365 -21.36 -9.18 10.86
CA TYR A 365 -22.16 -10.36 10.50
C TYR A 365 -23.27 -10.59 11.52
N MET A 366 -22.94 -10.61 12.82
CA MET A 366 -23.91 -10.75 13.91
C MET A 366 -25.07 -9.74 13.81
N ALA A 367 -24.75 -8.47 13.54
CA ALA A 367 -25.74 -7.41 13.47
C ALA A 367 -26.65 -7.47 12.23
N THR A 368 -26.34 -8.32 11.25
CA THR A 368 -27.00 -8.29 9.94
C THR A 368 -27.53 -9.62 9.45
N HIS A 369 -27.22 -10.73 10.13
CA HIS A 369 -27.65 -12.09 9.79
C HIS A 369 -29.18 -12.23 9.63
N ASP A 370 -29.96 -11.60 10.53
CA ASP A 370 -31.42 -11.79 10.60
C ASP A 370 -32.22 -10.50 10.33
N CYS A 371 -31.54 -9.41 9.96
CA CYS A 371 -32.18 -8.14 9.65
C CYS A 371 -32.60 -8.11 8.17
N GLY A 372 -33.78 -8.67 7.86
CA GLY A 372 -34.40 -8.38 6.57
C GLY A 372 -34.42 -6.87 6.32
N SER A 373 -33.88 -6.45 5.17
CA SER A 373 -33.92 -5.14 4.44
C SER A 373 -34.19 -3.77 5.13
N ILE A 374 -34.39 -3.66 6.45
CA ILE A 374 -34.93 -2.45 7.12
C ILE A 374 -33.90 -1.74 8.03
N ASN A 375 -32.64 -2.18 8.12
CA ASN A 375 -31.60 -1.38 8.79
C ASN A 375 -30.33 -1.20 7.93
N PRO A 376 -30.29 -0.18 7.06
CA PRO A 376 -29.21 0.01 6.10
C PRO A 376 -27.94 0.67 6.69
N THR A 377 -27.92 1.13 7.94
CA THR A 377 -26.71 1.68 8.60
C THR A 377 -26.22 0.80 9.75
N SER A 378 -25.13 0.07 9.49
CA SER A 378 -24.41 -0.81 10.43
C SER A 378 -22.94 -0.43 10.51
N SER A 379 -22.67 0.88 10.63
CA SER A 379 -21.33 1.31 11.05
C SER A 379 -21.12 0.88 12.51
N LEU A 380 -19.86 0.69 12.89
CA LEU A 380 -19.51 0.29 14.25
C LEU A 380 -20.02 1.30 15.28
N GLN A 381 -19.83 2.61 15.01
CA GLN A 381 -20.30 3.69 15.88
C GLN A 381 -21.83 3.70 16.02
N ASP A 382 -22.57 3.50 14.93
CA ASP A 382 -24.04 3.44 14.99
C ASP A 382 -24.52 2.25 15.82
N LEU A 383 -23.88 1.08 15.67
CA LEU A 383 -24.20 -0.11 16.46
C LEU A 383 -23.92 0.12 17.95
N HIS A 384 -22.76 0.70 18.28
CA HIS A 384 -22.42 1.05 19.64
C HIS A 384 -23.45 2.02 20.25
N ASN A 385 -23.80 3.10 19.54
CA ASN A 385 -24.77 4.09 20.00
C ASN A 385 -26.17 3.47 20.24
N LYS A 386 -26.62 2.58 19.36
CA LYS A 386 -27.89 1.84 19.52
C LYS A 386 -27.86 0.92 20.74
N LEU A 387 -26.74 0.25 20.97
CA LEU A 387 -26.56 -0.68 22.09
C LEU A 387 -26.18 0.02 23.40
N ALA A 388 -25.84 1.31 23.38
CA ALA A 388 -25.45 2.07 24.56
C ALA A 388 -26.50 1.98 25.68
N PHE A 389 -27.79 2.01 25.31
CA PHE A 389 -28.93 1.94 26.22
C PHE A 389 -29.21 0.55 26.82
N VAL A 390 -28.57 -0.51 26.31
CA VAL A 390 -28.73 -1.87 26.84
C VAL A 390 -27.96 -1.98 28.17
N PRO A 391 -28.63 -2.26 29.31
CA PRO A 391 -28.04 -2.17 30.65
C PRO A 391 -27.13 -3.35 31.03
N TYR A 392 -27.25 -4.49 30.34
CA TYR A 392 -26.46 -5.70 30.57
C TYR A 392 -26.02 -6.32 29.25
N PRO A 393 -24.88 -7.03 29.20
CA PRO A 393 -23.89 -7.17 30.27
C PRO A 393 -23.15 -5.86 30.59
N LYS A 394 -22.70 -5.71 31.83
CA LYS A 394 -21.99 -4.50 32.27
C LYS A 394 -20.53 -4.54 31.82
N THR A 395 -20.03 -3.42 31.30
CA THR A 395 -18.63 -3.24 30.94
C THR A 395 -17.98 -2.21 31.86
N LYS A 396 -16.69 -2.38 32.16
CA LYS A 396 -15.85 -1.38 32.83
C LYS A 396 -14.47 -1.33 32.18
N LEU A 397 -13.89 -0.15 32.08
CA LEU A 397 -12.47 -0.01 31.73
C LEU A 397 -11.60 -0.36 32.94
N ALA A 398 -10.50 -1.07 32.71
CA ALA A 398 -9.50 -1.31 33.75
C ALA A 398 -8.93 0.02 34.27
N SER A 399 -8.61 0.09 35.56
CA SER A 399 -8.16 1.34 36.22
C SER A 399 -6.91 1.96 35.58
N GLN A 400 -6.05 1.15 34.96
CA GLN A 400 -4.82 1.58 34.28
C GLN A 400 -5.07 2.05 32.82
N HIS A 401 -6.28 1.84 32.28
CA HIS A 401 -6.63 2.16 30.89
C HIS A 401 -7.60 3.34 30.84
N THR A 402 -7.06 4.55 31.07
CA THR A 402 -7.86 5.77 31.18
C THR A 402 -8.03 6.56 29.88
N LYS A 403 -7.26 6.24 28.83
CA LYS A 403 -7.22 7.01 27.55
C LYS A 403 -8.62 7.33 27.01
N TYR A 404 -9.49 6.32 26.93
CA TYR A 404 -10.83 6.46 26.34
C TYR A 404 -11.94 6.69 27.37
N LYS A 405 -11.60 7.00 28.63
CA LYS A 405 -12.60 7.19 29.69
C LYS A 405 -13.42 8.48 29.51
N ALA A 406 -12.79 9.53 28.98
CA ALA A 406 -13.40 10.86 28.84
C ALA A 406 -13.90 11.11 27.41
N HIS A 407 -13.05 10.88 26.40
CA HIS A 407 -13.37 11.08 24.99
C HIS A 407 -12.61 10.06 24.15
N GLY A 408 -13.30 9.43 23.20
CA GLY A 408 -12.69 8.60 22.16
C GLY A 408 -12.22 9.44 20.98
N ILE A 409 -11.18 8.96 20.29
CA ILE A 409 -10.79 9.49 18.97
C ILE A 409 -11.42 8.54 17.95
N SER A 410 -12.42 9.02 17.22
CA SER A 410 -13.05 8.24 16.14
C SER A 410 -12.00 7.88 15.09
N HIS A 411 -12.00 6.63 14.61
CA HIS A 411 -11.04 6.13 13.62
C HIS A 411 -9.59 6.10 14.14
N GLU A 412 -9.43 5.66 15.39
CA GLU A 412 -8.18 5.19 15.96
C GLU A 412 -8.38 3.72 16.33
N ALA A 413 -7.50 2.83 15.88
CA ALA A 413 -7.68 1.39 16.02
C ALA A 413 -7.93 0.96 17.48
N GLY A 414 -7.18 1.55 18.43
CA GLY A 414 -7.37 1.28 19.86
C GLY A 414 -8.77 1.62 20.39
N TYR A 415 -9.43 2.65 19.83
CA TYR A 415 -10.79 3.02 20.19
C TYR A 415 -11.82 2.16 19.45
N ASP A 416 -11.60 1.88 18.17
CA ASP A 416 -12.53 1.06 17.37
C ASP A 416 -12.53 -0.41 17.84
N SER A 417 -11.39 -0.94 18.30
CA SER A 417 -11.33 -2.24 18.98
C SER A 417 -12.10 -2.25 20.32
N LEU A 418 -12.10 -1.14 21.06
CA LEU A 418 -12.88 -1.00 22.30
C LEU A 418 -14.38 -1.01 22.01
N LEU A 419 -14.81 -0.20 21.04
CA LEU A 419 -16.22 -0.17 20.61
C LEU A 419 -16.67 -1.54 20.11
N THR A 420 -15.81 -2.24 19.38
CA THR A 420 -16.07 -3.60 18.90
C THR A 420 -16.26 -4.59 20.03
N ALA A 421 -15.43 -4.53 21.08
CA ALA A 421 -15.61 -5.35 22.28
C ALA A 421 -16.96 -5.10 22.96
N GLU A 422 -17.35 -3.83 23.12
CA GLU A 422 -18.61 -3.46 23.76
C GLU A 422 -19.84 -3.86 22.93
N VAL A 423 -19.77 -3.66 21.61
CA VAL A 423 -20.81 -4.11 20.67
C VAL A 423 -20.95 -5.62 20.74
N PHE A 424 -19.85 -6.36 20.72
CA PHE A 424 -19.89 -7.82 20.81
C PHE A 424 -20.54 -8.31 22.10
N ILE A 425 -20.15 -7.77 23.25
CA ILE A 425 -20.70 -8.17 24.56
C ILE A 425 -22.22 -7.97 24.59
N LYS A 426 -22.68 -6.78 24.20
CA LYS A 426 -24.11 -6.42 24.25
C LYS A 426 -24.92 -7.16 23.20
N LEU A 427 -24.41 -7.28 21.98
CA LEU A 427 -25.10 -7.95 20.89
C LEU A 427 -25.22 -9.46 21.12
N SER A 428 -24.19 -10.09 21.69
CA SER A 428 -24.22 -11.52 22.04
C SER A 428 -25.31 -11.84 23.05
N ALA A 429 -25.50 -10.99 24.05
CA ALA A 429 -26.58 -11.16 25.03
C ALA A 429 -27.97 -10.95 24.40
N HIS A 430 -28.11 -10.00 23.47
CA HIS A 430 -29.37 -9.70 22.78
C HIS A 430 -29.78 -10.79 21.78
N LEU A 431 -28.82 -11.44 21.12
CA LEU A 431 -29.07 -12.47 20.10
C LEU A 431 -29.16 -13.90 20.67
N ARG A 432 -28.92 -14.08 21.97
CA ARG A 432 -28.90 -15.39 22.64
C ARG A 432 -30.12 -16.27 22.32
N ASP A 433 -31.32 -15.71 22.42
CA ASP A 433 -32.57 -16.48 22.32
C ASP A 433 -33.10 -16.58 20.88
N ARG A 434 -32.59 -15.75 19.96
CA ARG A 434 -33.09 -15.69 18.56
C ARG A 434 -32.66 -16.89 17.72
N GLY A 435 -31.63 -17.61 18.13
CA GLY A 435 -31.23 -18.86 17.47
C GLY A 435 -32.23 -20.01 17.63
N ALA A 436 -33.25 -19.89 18.50
CA ALA A 436 -34.20 -20.97 18.80
C ALA A 436 -35.41 -21.05 17.84
N ASP A 437 -35.73 -20.00 17.09
CA ASP A 437 -37.00 -19.86 16.32
C ASP A 437 -36.91 -20.20 14.82
N GLU A 438 -36.19 -21.26 14.44
CA GLU A 438 -36.35 -21.87 13.11
C GLU A 438 -37.19 -23.15 13.23
N LYS A 439 -38.50 -23.04 12.92
CA LYS A 439 -39.33 -24.21 12.60
C LYS A 439 -38.84 -24.82 11.28
N PRO A 440 -38.59 -26.14 11.21
CA PRO A 440 -38.34 -26.81 9.94
C PRO A 440 -39.58 -26.73 9.03
N PRO A 441 -39.42 -26.72 7.70
CA PRO A 441 -40.55 -26.68 6.77
C PRO A 441 -41.42 -27.93 6.95
N PRO A 442 -42.75 -27.83 6.69
CA PRO A 442 -43.67 -28.93 6.95
C PRO A 442 -43.34 -30.12 6.05
N SER A 443 -42.92 -31.22 6.66
CA SER A 443 -42.85 -32.54 6.04
C SER A 443 -44.25 -32.90 5.53
N GLY A 444 -44.36 -33.08 4.21
CA GLY A 444 -45.55 -33.61 3.57
C GLY A 444 -45.98 -34.92 4.23
N LYS A 445 -47.29 -35.01 4.51
CA LYS A 445 -47.95 -36.20 5.02
C LYS A 445 -47.71 -37.37 4.05
N ASN A 446 -47.10 -38.45 4.53
CA ASN A 446 -47.23 -39.76 3.91
C ASN A 446 -48.32 -40.56 4.65
N THR A 447 -49.37 -40.94 3.94
CA THR A 447 -50.32 -41.97 4.34
C THR A 447 -49.92 -43.31 3.72
N LYS A 448 -49.48 -44.23 4.59
CA LYS A 448 -49.65 -45.71 4.63
C LYS A 448 -49.51 -46.53 3.33
N ALA A 449 -48.51 -47.43 3.28
CA ALA A 449 -48.62 -48.91 3.40
C ALA A 449 -48.40 -49.56 2.00
N THR A 450 -47.68 -50.65 1.73
CA THR A 450 -47.18 -51.86 2.43
C THR A 450 -46.15 -52.55 1.50
N GLY A 451 -45.18 -53.33 2.03
CA GLY A 451 -44.65 -54.51 1.30
C GLY A 451 -43.13 -54.77 1.28
N SER A 452 -42.70 -55.71 2.14
CA SER A 452 -41.63 -56.73 1.99
C SER A 452 -40.14 -56.37 1.75
N ALA A 453 -39.31 -56.79 2.71
CA ALA A 453 -37.87 -57.13 2.61
C ALA A 453 -37.66 -58.52 1.92
N PRO A 454 -36.44 -59.08 1.68
CA PRO A 454 -35.11 -58.72 2.20
C PRO A 454 -33.88 -58.83 1.22
N LYS A 455 -32.71 -58.42 1.77
CA LYS A 455 -31.26 -58.62 1.46
C LYS A 455 -30.87 -60.02 0.90
N PRO A 456 -29.62 -60.35 0.45
CA PRO A 456 -28.29 -59.82 0.87
C PRO A 456 -27.12 -59.82 -0.17
N GLY A 457 -25.95 -59.28 0.23
CA GLY A 457 -24.65 -59.64 -0.39
C GLY A 457 -23.52 -58.59 -0.31
N GLN A 458 -22.67 -58.70 0.71
CA GLN A 458 -21.21 -58.39 0.65
C GLN A 458 -20.47 -59.74 0.45
N PRO A 459 -19.16 -59.88 0.10
CA PRO A 459 -18.03 -58.97 0.40
C PRO A 459 -16.84 -58.91 -0.62
N ALA A 460 -15.81 -58.08 -0.29
CA ALA A 460 -14.36 -58.20 -0.62
C ALA A 460 -13.92 -58.10 -2.12
N SER A 461 -12.73 -57.68 -2.57
CA SER A 461 -11.43 -57.20 -2.04
C SER A 461 -10.52 -56.85 -3.26
N ALA A 462 -9.36 -56.21 -3.00
CA ALA A 462 -8.13 -56.18 -3.83
C ALA A 462 -8.14 -55.30 -5.09
N GLU A 463 -7.06 -54.72 -5.62
CA GLU A 463 -5.65 -54.52 -5.23
C GLU A 463 -5.09 -53.44 -6.19
N SER A 464 -3.90 -52.93 -5.86
CA SER A 464 -3.11 -51.93 -6.59
C SER A 464 -2.77 -52.27 -8.05
N HIS A 465 -2.62 -51.26 -8.92
CA HIS A 465 -1.52 -51.23 -9.89
C HIS A 465 -1.11 -49.79 -10.26
N THR A 466 0.17 -49.52 -10.04
CA THR A 466 0.96 -48.35 -10.40
C THR A 466 1.25 -48.31 -11.89
N GLN A 467 1.27 -47.13 -12.52
CA GLN A 467 2.35 -46.75 -13.44
C GLN A 467 2.45 -45.23 -13.62
N LEU A 468 3.68 -44.76 -13.46
CA LEU A 468 4.19 -43.40 -13.55
C LEU A 468 4.45 -43.00 -15.01
N VAL A 469 4.24 -41.73 -15.33
CA VAL A 469 5.05 -41.00 -16.32
C VAL A 469 5.41 -39.64 -15.72
N GLU A 470 6.71 -39.41 -15.54
CA GLU A 470 7.32 -38.21 -14.98
C GLU A 470 7.36 -37.07 -16.01
N HIS A 471 7.19 -35.83 -15.55
CA HIS A 471 7.95 -34.69 -16.05
C HIS A 471 8.23 -33.69 -14.91
N THR A 472 9.48 -33.76 -14.44
CA THR A 472 10.37 -32.70 -13.91
C THR A 472 9.83 -31.73 -12.83
N THR A 473 10.18 -32.08 -11.60
CA THR A 473 10.13 -31.32 -10.34
C THR A 473 11.12 -30.16 -10.27
N ASN A 474 10.75 -29.08 -9.56
CA ASN A 474 11.63 -27.98 -9.17
C ASN A 474 11.97 -28.03 -7.67
N THR A 475 13.24 -27.78 -7.35
CA THR A 475 13.98 -28.31 -6.20
C THR A 475 14.04 -27.33 -5.02
N TYR A 476 12.94 -27.16 -4.26
CA TYR A 476 12.95 -26.27 -3.07
C TYR A 476 12.30 -26.83 -1.78
N MET A 477 11.87 -28.10 -1.76
CA MET A 477 11.23 -28.72 -0.59
C MET A 477 12.13 -29.73 0.17
N LYS A 478 13.43 -29.83 -0.15
CA LYS A 478 14.30 -30.91 0.36
C LYS A 478 15.20 -30.55 1.56
N LEU A 479 15.04 -29.37 2.16
CA LEU A 479 15.84 -28.96 3.33
C LEU A 479 15.04 -28.79 4.63
N ARG A 480 13.74 -29.11 4.62
CA ARG A 480 12.87 -29.02 5.80
C ARG A 480 12.40 -30.37 6.35
N THR A 481 12.71 -31.46 5.68
CA THR A 481 12.33 -32.82 6.12
C THR A 481 13.25 -33.37 7.21
N ASP A 482 14.50 -32.91 7.29
CA ASP A 482 15.48 -33.53 8.18
C ASP A 482 15.50 -32.91 9.60
N GLU A 483 14.99 -31.67 9.77
CA GLU A 483 14.78 -31.05 11.09
C GLU A 483 13.40 -31.39 11.69
N ALA A 484 12.43 -31.75 10.86
CA ALA A 484 11.09 -32.14 11.30
C ALA A 484 11.05 -33.56 11.94
N GLU A 485 12.03 -34.42 11.63
CA GLU A 485 12.13 -35.77 12.24
C GLU A 485 12.94 -35.79 13.54
N ALA A 486 13.83 -34.81 13.79
CA ALA A 486 14.56 -34.69 15.05
C ALA A 486 13.66 -34.18 16.19
N SER A 487 12.72 -33.26 15.90
CA SER A 487 11.79 -32.70 16.88
C SER A 487 10.68 -33.68 17.31
N LYS A 488 10.44 -34.75 16.53
CA LYS A 488 9.49 -35.82 16.87
C LYS A 488 10.04 -36.86 17.86
N ARG A 489 11.37 -36.94 18.08
CA ARG A 489 11.99 -37.96 18.95
C ARG A 489 12.29 -37.51 20.39
N ALA A 490 12.07 -36.24 20.74
CA ALA A 490 12.31 -35.72 22.10
C ALA A 490 11.03 -35.54 22.96
N ALA A 491 9.85 -35.94 22.48
CA ALA A 491 8.56 -35.73 23.17
C ALA A 491 8.04 -36.94 23.97
N HIS A 492 8.87 -37.96 24.20
CA HIS A 492 8.54 -39.08 25.07
C HIS A 492 9.63 -39.28 26.11
N THR A 493 9.49 -38.62 27.26
CA THR A 493 9.61 -39.19 28.62
C THR A 493 9.42 -38.04 29.61
N VAL A 494 8.44 -38.19 30.50
CA VAL A 494 8.38 -37.78 31.92
C VAL A 494 6.91 -37.56 32.29
N ILE A 495 6.40 -38.52 33.04
CA ILE A 495 5.14 -38.50 33.77
C ILE A 495 5.31 -37.58 34.98
N ALA A 496 4.49 -36.53 35.08
CA ALA A 496 4.13 -35.85 36.33
C ALA A 496 2.77 -35.17 36.12
N GLY A 497 1.82 -35.45 37.02
CA GLY A 497 0.38 -35.22 36.83
C GLY A 497 -0.06 -33.77 36.56
N PRO A 498 -1.26 -33.57 36.00
CA PRO A 498 -1.72 -32.26 35.56
C PRO A 498 -2.07 -31.36 36.77
N PRO A 499 -1.42 -30.20 36.95
CA PRO A 499 -1.90 -29.18 37.86
C PRO A 499 -2.92 -28.30 37.11
N GLY A 500 -4.19 -28.38 37.51
CA GLY A 500 -5.17 -27.29 37.37
C GLY A 500 -5.77 -27.02 35.98
N ALA A 501 -6.46 -28.01 35.38
CA ALA A 501 -7.27 -27.85 34.18
C ALA A 501 -8.62 -27.12 34.42
N SER A 502 -8.61 -25.93 35.05
CA SER A 502 -9.81 -25.15 35.39
C SER A 502 -10.02 -23.86 34.58
N GLN A 503 -9.27 -23.60 33.50
CA GLN A 503 -9.38 -22.33 32.76
C GLN A 503 -9.35 -22.55 31.24
N MET A 504 -10.42 -23.10 30.66
CA MET A 504 -10.80 -22.75 29.28
C MET A 504 -11.90 -21.72 29.35
N VAL A 505 -11.75 -20.61 28.65
CA VAL A 505 -12.66 -19.49 28.79
C VAL A 505 -13.91 -19.67 27.91
N LEU A 506 -15.08 -19.31 28.45
CA LEU A 506 -16.42 -19.51 27.86
C LEU A 506 -16.90 -20.98 27.71
N ARG A 507 -16.23 -21.96 28.32
CA ARG A 507 -16.76 -23.34 28.37
C ARG A 507 -18.13 -23.42 29.08
N PRO A 508 -18.92 -24.47 28.78
CA PRO A 508 -20.09 -24.81 29.57
C PRO A 508 -19.70 -24.86 31.04
N SER A 509 -20.44 -24.16 31.89
CA SER A 509 -20.22 -24.20 33.34
C SER A 509 -21.30 -25.05 33.97
N ASP A 510 -20.91 -26.01 34.80
CA ASP A 510 -21.85 -26.80 35.62
C ASP A 510 -22.45 -25.96 36.77
N SER A 511 -21.99 -24.73 36.95
CA SER A 511 -22.52 -23.81 37.96
C SER A 511 -23.87 -23.25 37.53
N ILE A 512 -24.92 -23.64 38.26
CA ILE A 512 -26.29 -23.14 38.10
C ILE A 512 -26.35 -21.60 38.14
N VAL A 513 -25.54 -20.97 39.00
CA VAL A 513 -25.49 -19.50 39.13
C VAL A 513 -24.98 -18.85 37.83
N ILE A 514 -23.96 -19.45 37.21
CA ILE A 514 -23.40 -18.93 35.96
C ILE A 514 -24.39 -19.14 34.83
N GLN A 515 -25.05 -20.30 34.77
CA GLN A 515 -26.09 -20.59 33.77
C GLN A 515 -27.29 -19.63 33.91
N ASP A 516 -27.78 -19.37 35.12
CA ASP A 516 -28.86 -18.39 35.37
C ASP A 516 -28.47 -16.98 34.90
N ARG A 517 -27.22 -16.54 35.17
CA ARG A 517 -26.73 -15.24 34.67
C ARG A 517 -26.64 -15.19 33.14
N VAL A 518 -26.18 -16.26 32.50
CA VAL A 518 -26.18 -16.38 31.03
C VAL A 518 -27.62 -16.32 30.51
N ASN A 519 -28.57 -17.01 31.12
CA ASN A 519 -29.99 -17.02 30.75
C ASN A 519 -30.71 -15.68 31.01
N ARG A 520 -30.20 -14.85 31.93
CA ARG A 520 -30.70 -13.49 32.19
C ARG A 520 -30.02 -12.40 31.34
N GLY A 521 -29.04 -12.78 30.51
CA GLY A 521 -28.36 -11.86 29.59
C GLY A 521 -27.32 -10.99 30.28
N GLN A 522 -26.90 -11.40 31.48
CA GLN A 522 -25.86 -10.72 32.25
C GLN A 522 -24.46 -11.18 31.84
N LEU A 523 -24.35 -12.33 31.18
CA LEU A 523 -23.11 -12.89 30.63
C LEU A 523 -23.36 -13.32 29.18
N ILE A 524 -22.30 -13.32 28.36
CA ILE A 524 -22.38 -13.79 26.96
C ILE A 524 -22.64 -15.31 26.90
N PRO A 525 -23.23 -15.83 25.81
CA PRO A 525 -23.49 -17.26 25.64
C PRO A 525 -22.21 -18.11 25.75
N ARG A 526 -22.30 -19.28 26.40
CA ARG A 526 -21.20 -20.26 26.48
C ARG A 526 -21.04 -21.02 25.17
N LEU A 527 -19.86 -21.60 24.91
CA LEU A 527 -19.47 -22.17 23.62
C LEU A 527 -20.37 -23.32 23.12
N ASP A 528 -21.12 -23.96 24.01
CA ASP A 528 -22.14 -24.98 23.70
C ASP A 528 -23.48 -24.40 23.24
N ALA A 529 -23.72 -23.11 23.41
CA ALA A 529 -24.95 -22.48 22.98
C ALA A 529 -25.06 -22.46 21.45
N LYS A 530 -26.27 -22.70 20.93
CA LYS A 530 -26.58 -22.63 19.48
C LYS A 530 -26.13 -21.31 18.83
N PHE A 531 -26.08 -20.23 19.60
CA PHE A 531 -25.50 -18.94 19.22
C PHE A 531 -24.16 -19.07 18.44
N TRP A 532 -23.23 -19.90 18.93
CA TRP A 532 -21.91 -20.04 18.29
C TRP A 532 -21.96 -20.82 16.97
N SER A 533 -22.91 -21.75 16.80
CA SER A 533 -23.14 -22.42 15.52
C SER A 533 -23.74 -21.49 14.46
N THR A 534 -24.50 -20.48 14.89
CA THR A 534 -25.11 -19.49 14.00
C THR A 534 -24.11 -18.41 13.60
N TYR A 535 -23.35 -17.85 14.54
CA TYR A 535 -22.55 -16.64 14.31
C TYR A 535 -21.03 -16.87 14.36
N GLY A 536 -20.56 -17.94 15.00
CA GLY A 536 -19.13 -18.25 15.12
C GLY A 536 -18.52 -18.71 13.80
N ASN A 537 -17.28 -18.30 13.54
CA ASN A 537 -16.51 -18.64 12.34
C ASN A 537 -17.22 -18.26 11.02
N LYS A 538 -18.09 -17.24 11.07
CA LYS A 538 -18.75 -16.66 9.90
C LYS A 538 -18.43 -15.18 9.81
N LEU A 539 -17.86 -14.78 8.68
CA LEU A 539 -17.41 -13.41 8.43
C LEU A 539 -18.26 -12.72 7.37
N ARG A 540 -18.38 -11.40 7.50
CA ARG A 540 -19.09 -10.58 6.53
C ARG A 540 -18.17 -10.26 5.34
N VAL A 541 -18.31 -10.96 4.22
CA VAL A 541 -17.50 -10.70 3.01
C VAL A 541 -18.21 -9.78 1.99
N PHE A 542 -19.52 -9.98 1.80
CA PHE A 542 -20.35 -9.25 0.83
C PHE A 542 -21.47 -8.43 1.51
N GLY A 543 -21.91 -7.34 0.87
CA GLY A 543 -23.10 -6.57 1.30
C GLY A 543 -24.40 -7.41 1.19
N PRO A 544 -25.56 -6.93 1.71
CA PRO A 544 -26.79 -7.73 1.64
C PRO A 544 -27.11 -7.99 0.17
N SER A 545 -27.29 -9.25 -0.21
CA SER A 545 -27.64 -9.60 -1.59
C SER A 545 -29.03 -9.07 -1.92
N ALA A 546 -29.17 -8.45 -3.09
CA ALA A 546 -30.45 -7.94 -3.61
C ALA A 546 -31.46 -9.03 -3.99
N SER A 547 -31.21 -10.30 -3.63
CA SER A 547 -31.98 -11.47 -4.06
C SER A 547 -33.09 -11.89 -3.09
N ASP A 548 -33.31 -11.17 -1.98
CA ASP A 548 -34.47 -11.44 -1.12
C ASP A 548 -35.75 -10.79 -1.71
N SER A 549 -36.61 -11.64 -2.26
CA SER A 549 -37.76 -11.31 -3.13
C SER A 549 -38.96 -10.64 -2.44
N ARG A 550 -38.76 -9.89 -1.35
CA ARG A 550 -39.86 -9.38 -0.49
C ARG A 550 -39.97 -7.86 -0.36
N VAL A 551 -39.35 -7.06 -1.23
CA VAL A 551 -39.45 -5.58 -1.14
C VAL A 551 -39.61 -4.91 -2.51
N CYS A 552 -40.42 -3.84 -2.56
CA CYS A 552 -40.75 -3.09 -3.77
C CYS A 552 -39.63 -2.15 -4.26
N ARG A 553 -39.66 -1.82 -5.55
CA ARG A 553 -38.63 -1.07 -6.30
C ARG A 553 -38.30 0.33 -5.73
N SER A 554 -39.29 1.00 -5.13
CA SER A 554 -39.11 2.32 -4.49
C SER A 554 -38.22 2.25 -3.23
N CYS A 555 -38.36 1.19 -2.44
CA CYS A 555 -37.51 0.96 -1.27
C CYS A 555 -36.09 0.51 -1.66
N GLN A 556 -35.92 -0.10 -2.84
CA GLN A 556 -34.60 -0.48 -3.38
C GLN A 556 -33.74 0.74 -3.76
N GLU A 557 -34.35 1.80 -4.31
CA GLU A 557 -33.63 3.01 -4.75
C GLU A 557 -33.13 3.89 -3.60
N THR A 558 -33.71 3.74 -2.40
CA THR A 558 -33.31 4.52 -1.21
C THR A 558 -32.16 3.86 -0.43
N ILE A 559 -31.94 2.55 -0.59
CA ILE A 559 -30.96 1.75 0.20
C ILE A 559 -29.52 1.82 -0.36
N VAL A 560 -29.33 2.22 -1.62
CA VAL A 560 -28.00 2.20 -2.29
C VAL A 560 -27.10 3.39 -1.90
N ARG A 561 -27.59 4.37 -1.13
CA ARG A 561 -26.72 5.39 -0.52
C ARG A 561 -26.07 4.88 0.76
N ARG A 562 -25.10 3.96 0.63
CA ARG A 562 -24.09 3.75 1.68
C ARG A 562 -22.87 4.62 1.41
N GLN A 563 -22.66 5.59 2.28
CA GLN A 563 -21.44 6.37 2.40
C GLN A 563 -20.31 5.43 2.85
N TYR A 564 -19.38 5.12 1.94
CA TYR A 564 -17.97 5.05 2.32
C TYR A 564 -17.38 6.41 1.94
N ALA A 565 -16.91 7.15 2.94
CA ALA A 565 -16.15 8.36 2.71
C ALA A 565 -14.78 7.95 2.14
N SER A 566 -14.63 8.02 0.83
CA SER A 566 -13.34 8.23 0.15
C SER A 566 -13.62 8.66 -1.29
N ALA A 567 -13.56 9.97 -1.51
CA ALA A 567 -13.49 10.57 -2.82
C ALA A 567 -12.02 10.62 -3.25
N ALA A 568 -11.66 9.99 -4.39
CA ALA A 568 -10.75 10.51 -5.43
C ALA A 568 -10.23 9.42 -6.39
N THR A 569 -10.73 9.53 -7.63
CA THR A 569 -10.16 9.45 -8.98
C THR A 569 -8.72 8.93 -9.25
N THR A 570 -8.60 8.31 -10.45
CA THR A 570 -7.42 8.04 -11.33
C THR A 570 -6.56 6.82 -10.99
N GLN A 571 -5.87 6.14 -11.92
CA GLN A 571 -5.88 5.93 -13.39
C GLN A 571 -4.99 4.68 -13.62
N GLY A 572 -5.32 3.79 -14.55
CA GLY A 572 -4.49 2.62 -14.87
C GLY A 572 -4.79 2.06 -16.27
N THR A 573 -3.70 1.76 -16.98
CA THR A 573 -3.51 1.37 -18.38
C THR A 573 -4.12 0.00 -18.77
N PRO A 574 -4.27 -0.32 -20.08
CA PRO A 574 -5.14 -1.38 -20.58
C PRO A 574 -4.42 -2.70 -20.80
N GLU A 575 -5.08 -3.80 -20.46
CA GLU A 575 -4.81 -5.09 -21.11
C GLU A 575 -6.10 -5.71 -21.65
N THR A 576 -5.92 -6.26 -22.83
CA THR A 576 -6.90 -6.63 -23.84
C THR A 576 -7.41 -8.04 -23.57
N THR A 577 -8.72 -8.25 -23.38
CA THR A 577 -9.33 -9.54 -23.77
C THR A 577 -10.84 -9.49 -23.95
N THR A 578 -11.27 -10.24 -24.96
CA THR A 578 -12.56 -10.41 -25.64
C THR A 578 -13.77 -10.76 -24.75
N ALA A 579 -14.93 -10.17 -25.07
CA ALA A 579 -16.23 -10.41 -24.43
C ALA A 579 -17.14 -11.38 -25.24
N PRO A 580 -17.98 -12.20 -24.58
CA PRO A 580 -19.13 -12.89 -25.18
C PRO A 580 -20.47 -12.17 -24.91
N PRO A 581 -21.58 -12.55 -25.61
CA PRO A 581 -22.67 -11.63 -25.96
C PRO A 581 -23.84 -11.54 -24.95
N SER A 582 -24.58 -10.44 -25.13
CA SER A 582 -25.74 -9.89 -24.41
C SER A 582 -26.97 -10.80 -24.31
N SER A 583 -27.67 -10.76 -23.16
CA SER A 583 -29.06 -11.22 -23.00
C SER A 583 -29.99 -10.05 -22.70
N ALA A 584 -31.03 -9.89 -23.52
CA ALA A 584 -31.95 -8.76 -23.58
C ALA A 584 -32.98 -8.68 -22.42
N PHE A 585 -33.28 -7.45 -21.98
CA PHE A 585 -34.41 -7.08 -21.11
C PHE A 585 -35.50 -6.36 -21.94
N PRO A 586 -36.78 -6.34 -21.49
CA PRO A 586 -37.90 -5.88 -22.33
C PRO A 586 -37.86 -4.38 -22.61
N VAL A 587 -38.01 -4.02 -23.90
CA VAL A 587 -37.93 -2.66 -24.44
C VAL A 587 -39.27 -1.93 -24.23
N VAL A 588 -39.30 -0.95 -23.33
CA VAL A 588 -40.35 0.09 -23.30
C VAL A 588 -39.98 1.15 -24.35
N LYS A 589 -40.94 1.59 -25.17
CA LYS A 589 -40.69 2.63 -26.19
C LYS A 589 -40.15 3.91 -25.52
N PRO A 590 -38.99 4.44 -25.95
CA PRO A 590 -38.38 5.61 -25.32
C PRO A 590 -39.21 6.87 -25.59
N THR A 591 -39.59 7.60 -24.54
CA THR A 591 -40.36 8.86 -24.65
C THR A 591 -39.51 10.05 -25.06
N HIS A 592 -38.17 9.92 -25.07
CA HIS A 592 -37.22 10.97 -25.44
C HIS A 592 -36.16 10.40 -26.36
N THR A 593 -35.71 11.20 -27.33
CA THR A 593 -34.53 10.86 -28.14
C THR A 593 -33.28 11.08 -27.31
N ILE A 594 -32.49 10.02 -27.12
CA ILE A 594 -31.21 10.08 -26.41
C ILE A 594 -30.12 10.51 -27.41
N LYS A 595 -29.36 11.54 -27.06
CA LYS A 595 -28.25 12.06 -27.85
C LYS A 595 -26.93 11.93 -27.09
N ALA A 596 -25.87 11.55 -27.80
CA ALA A 596 -24.50 11.60 -27.31
C ALA A 596 -23.88 12.93 -27.72
N GLY A 597 -23.54 13.76 -26.75
CA GLY A 597 -22.81 15.00 -26.93
C GLY A 597 -21.33 14.84 -26.65
N VAL A 598 -20.48 15.68 -27.24
CA VAL A 598 -19.04 15.67 -27.04
C VAL A 598 -18.61 17.02 -26.47
N LEU A 599 -18.02 16.98 -25.27
CA LEU A 599 -17.31 18.12 -24.69
C LEU A 599 -15.82 17.95 -25.00
N LEU A 600 -15.41 18.33 -26.20
CA LEU A 600 -14.01 18.29 -26.61
C LEU A 600 -13.29 19.54 -26.12
N SER A 601 -12.19 19.35 -25.38
CA SER A 601 -11.43 20.45 -24.77
C SER A 601 -9.92 20.37 -25.05
N ARG A 602 -9.29 21.51 -25.35
CA ARG A 602 -7.82 21.70 -25.37
C ARG A 602 -7.41 22.30 -24.03
N GLN A 603 -6.60 21.59 -23.25
CA GLN A 603 -6.18 22.05 -21.91
C GLN A 603 -5.19 23.23 -21.97
N PRO A 604 -5.03 24.02 -20.89
CA PRO A 604 -3.98 25.03 -20.84
C PRO A 604 -2.61 24.42 -21.11
N GLN A 605 -1.88 25.01 -22.06
CA GLN A 605 -0.53 24.62 -22.44
C GLN A 605 0.52 25.36 -21.63
N ILE A 606 0.18 26.54 -21.09
CA ILE A 606 1.05 27.34 -20.24
C ILE A 606 0.39 27.61 -18.89
N THR A 607 1.22 27.88 -17.89
CA THR A 607 0.78 28.31 -16.55
C THR A 607 0.00 29.62 -16.64
N ARG A 608 -0.85 29.91 -15.64
CA ARG A 608 -1.49 31.24 -15.54
C ARG A 608 -0.47 32.32 -15.22
N ASP A 609 -0.85 33.56 -15.50
CA ASP A 609 -0.14 34.71 -15.00
C ASP A 609 -0.24 34.79 -13.46
N LEU A 610 0.84 35.23 -12.86
CA LEU A 610 0.90 35.52 -11.43
C LEU A 610 0.16 36.83 -11.17
N THR A 611 -0.58 36.88 -10.08
CA THR A 611 -1.14 38.15 -9.58
C THR A 611 -0.03 39.04 -9.05
N ASP A 612 -0.25 40.36 -9.00
CA ASP A 612 0.77 41.29 -8.52
C ASP A 612 1.19 41.02 -7.07
N PHE A 613 0.26 40.54 -6.24
CA PHE A 613 0.58 40.08 -4.89
C PHE A 613 1.49 38.85 -4.89
N GLU A 614 1.23 37.85 -5.73
CA GLU A 614 2.06 36.64 -5.81
C GLU A 614 3.48 36.96 -6.31
N LYS A 615 3.61 37.85 -7.32
CA LYS A 615 4.90 38.34 -7.80
C LYS A 615 5.71 38.95 -6.65
N ALA A 616 5.10 39.88 -5.92
CA ALA A 616 5.73 40.54 -4.78
C ALA A 616 6.06 39.56 -3.65
N TYR A 617 5.12 38.66 -3.31
CA TYR A 617 5.30 37.66 -2.26
C TYR A 617 6.45 36.71 -2.56
N PHE A 618 6.53 36.15 -3.77
CA PHE A 618 7.63 35.25 -4.12
C PHE A 618 8.98 35.96 -4.07
N PHE A 619 9.05 37.19 -4.57
CA PHE A 619 10.28 37.98 -4.50
C PHE A 619 10.70 38.25 -3.05
N TYR A 620 9.76 38.67 -2.20
CA TYR A 620 9.98 38.88 -0.77
C TYR A 620 10.53 37.62 -0.08
N GLN A 621 9.90 36.47 -0.33
CA GLN A 621 10.33 35.18 0.23
C GLN A 621 11.74 34.78 -0.26
N ARG A 622 12.11 35.07 -1.51
CA ARG A 622 13.47 34.78 -2.02
C ARG A 622 14.54 35.61 -1.30
N ARG A 623 14.31 36.90 -1.05
CA ARG A 623 15.24 37.73 -0.28
C ARG A 623 15.31 37.33 1.19
N LEU A 624 14.19 36.96 1.80
CA LEU A 624 14.19 36.39 3.15
C LEU A 624 15.00 35.08 3.20
N ASN A 625 14.85 34.22 2.19
CA ASN A 625 15.62 32.99 2.06
C ASN A 625 17.13 33.26 1.94
N GLU A 626 17.54 34.30 1.21
CA GLU A 626 18.95 34.71 1.11
C GLU A 626 19.55 35.09 2.48
N ARG A 627 18.73 35.56 3.43
CA ARG A 627 19.17 35.89 4.80
C ARG A 627 19.31 34.67 5.71
N LEU A 628 18.48 33.65 5.48
CA LEU A 628 18.37 32.49 6.36
C LEU A 628 19.21 31.30 5.90
N THR A 629 19.51 31.23 4.61
CA THR A 629 20.26 30.11 4.03
C THR A 629 21.77 30.28 4.21
N LEU A 630 22.46 29.14 4.23
CA LEU A 630 23.92 29.14 4.28
C LEU A 630 24.49 29.80 3.02
N PRO A 631 25.60 30.56 3.13
CA PRO A 631 26.25 31.18 1.99
C PRO A 631 26.55 30.18 0.87
N PHE A 632 26.35 30.61 -0.38
CA PHE A 632 26.66 29.81 -1.55
C PHE A 632 28.14 29.37 -1.58
N THR A 633 28.38 28.06 -1.53
CA THR A 633 29.73 27.49 -1.47
C THR A 633 30.32 27.34 -2.87
N LYS A 634 30.99 28.38 -3.37
CA LYS A 634 31.52 28.42 -4.75
C LYS A 634 32.44 27.25 -5.12
N TYR A 635 33.26 26.76 -4.18
CA TYR A 635 34.28 25.74 -4.45
C TYR A 635 33.71 24.36 -4.76
N PHE A 636 32.43 24.13 -4.41
CA PHE A 636 31.72 22.91 -4.76
C PHE A 636 31.36 22.87 -6.26
N TYR A 637 31.17 24.03 -6.88
CA TYR A 637 30.68 24.15 -8.26
C TYR A 637 31.75 24.65 -9.24
N PHE A 638 32.64 25.54 -8.80
CA PHE A 638 33.66 26.16 -9.66
C PHE A 638 35.05 25.82 -9.16
N LYS A 639 35.82 25.10 -9.99
CA LYS A 639 37.22 24.81 -9.71
C LYS A 639 38.05 26.08 -9.86
N ARG A 640 38.92 26.34 -8.88
CA ARG A 640 39.75 27.56 -8.81
C ARG A 640 40.60 27.72 -10.09
N GLY A 641 40.60 28.92 -10.65
CA GLY A 641 41.43 29.29 -11.82
C GLY A 641 40.88 28.83 -13.17
N THR A 642 39.63 28.35 -13.21
CA THR A 642 38.94 28.08 -14.48
C THR A 642 38.26 29.35 -15.01
N PRO A 643 38.01 29.46 -16.33
CA PRO A 643 37.24 30.59 -16.90
C PRO A 643 35.89 30.80 -16.21
N ALA A 644 35.23 29.73 -15.79
CA ALA A 644 33.98 29.78 -15.04
C ALA A 644 34.14 30.39 -13.62
N ASP A 645 35.24 30.11 -12.91
CA ASP A 645 35.56 30.73 -11.61
C ASP A 645 35.85 32.23 -11.76
N GLU A 646 36.55 32.64 -12.82
CA GLU A 646 36.82 34.06 -13.10
C GLU A 646 35.57 34.84 -13.52
N ASP A 647 34.72 34.26 -14.38
CA ASP A 647 33.42 34.84 -14.73
C ASP A 647 32.53 35.01 -13.49
N TRP A 648 32.44 33.97 -12.65
CA TRP A 648 31.69 34.03 -11.39
C TRP A 648 32.20 35.15 -10.47
N LYS A 649 33.52 35.27 -10.28
CA LYS A 649 34.14 36.34 -9.47
C LYS A 649 33.89 37.73 -10.03
N ARG A 650 33.78 37.89 -11.34
CA ARG A 650 33.41 39.17 -11.95
C ARG A 650 31.96 39.51 -11.64
N LYS A 651 31.04 38.59 -11.89
CA LYS A 651 29.59 38.80 -11.72
C LYS A 651 29.16 39.00 -10.27
N ILE A 652 29.78 38.29 -9.32
CA ILE A 652 29.45 38.44 -7.90
C ILE A 652 29.81 39.84 -7.36
N ARG A 653 30.83 40.51 -7.94
CA ARG A 653 31.19 41.89 -7.58
C ARG A 653 30.11 42.89 -7.98
N GLU A 654 29.44 42.64 -9.10
CA GLU A 654 28.37 43.49 -9.61
C GLU A 654 27.04 43.21 -8.92
N ARG A 655 26.65 41.92 -8.80
CA ARG A 655 25.37 41.49 -8.23
C ARG A 655 25.30 41.51 -6.70
N GLN A 656 26.44 41.38 -6.03
CA GLN A 656 26.56 41.23 -4.56
C GLN A 656 25.90 39.98 -3.94
N THR A 657 25.15 39.19 -4.73
CA THR A 657 24.55 37.90 -4.35
C THR A 657 24.81 36.84 -5.42
N ALA A 658 24.80 35.58 -4.99
CA ALA A 658 24.87 34.42 -5.87
C ALA A 658 23.57 34.20 -6.65
N ALA A 659 22.43 34.61 -6.09
CA ALA A 659 21.14 34.56 -6.76
C ALA A 659 21.10 35.55 -7.93
N ARG A 660 20.28 35.23 -8.94
CA ARG A 660 20.26 35.96 -10.23
C ARG A 660 18.98 36.75 -10.44
N ASP A 661 17.99 36.52 -9.60
CA ASP A 661 16.59 36.89 -9.75
C ASP A 661 16.04 37.71 -8.57
N ILE A 662 16.91 38.13 -7.64
CA ILE A 662 16.55 38.94 -6.45
C ILE A 662 17.07 40.39 -6.50
N GLY A 663 17.60 40.79 -7.66
CA GLY A 663 18.26 42.07 -7.85
C GLY A 663 19.54 42.21 -7.01
N LYS A 664 19.97 43.45 -6.78
CA LYS A 664 21.15 43.75 -5.98
C LYS A 664 20.78 43.76 -4.50
N TYR A 665 21.18 42.71 -3.78
CA TYR A 665 20.92 42.56 -2.36
C TYR A 665 22.09 41.82 -1.68
N ASN A 666 22.44 42.24 -0.47
CA ASN A 666 23.47 41.57 0.32
C ASN A 666 23.00 41.39 1.78
N ALA A 667 22.66 40.15 2.11
CA ALA A 667 22.15 39.73 3.41
C ALA A 667 23.13 39.94 4.58
N TYR A 668 24.43 40.14 4.31
CA TYR A 668 25.48 40.29 5.33
C TYR A 668 25.99 41.73 5.47
N SER A 669 25.45 42.66 4.67
CA SER A 669 25.84 44.07 4.71
C SER A 669 25.13 44.83 5.84
N LYS A 670 25.60 46.05 6.16
CA LYS A 670 24.91 46.94 7.10
C LYS A 670 23.50 47.33 6.61
N ASP A 671 23.27 47.23 5.30
CA ASP A 671 22.00 47.54 4.64
C ASP A 671 21.13 46.30 4.42
N ALA A 672 21.43 45.18 5.09
CA ALA A 672 20.65 43.93 4.96
C ALA A 672 19.18 44.07 5.38
N TRP A 673 18.86 45.09 6.18
CA TRP A 673 17.48 45.43 6.57
C TRP A 673 16.64 45.94 5.39
N ASN A 674 17.27 46.41 4.30
CA ASN A 674 16.59 46.94 3.13
C ASN A 674 16.30 45.83 2.11
N ASP A 675 15.61 44.78 2.55
CA ASP A 675 15.25 43.62 1.74
C ASP A 675 13.91 43.77 1.02
N GLU A 676 13.03 44.65 1.47
CA GLU A 676 11.75 44.92 0.83
C GLU A 676 11.87 45.76 -0.45
N LEU A 677 10.96 45.54 -1.42
CA LEU A 677 10.86 46.36 -2.62
C LEU A 677 9.85 47.49 -2.43
N LEU A 678 10.14 48.63 -3.03
CA LEU A 678 9.17 49.73 -3.14
C LEU A 678 8.07 49.39 -4.14
N VAL A 679 6.89 49.97 -3.94
CA VAL A 679 5.77 49.83 -4.89
C VAL A 679 6.19 50.34 -6.27
N GLY A 680 5.96 49.52 -7.31
CA GLY A 680 6.37 49.83 -8.69
C GLY A 680 7.75 49.30 -9.08
N ALA A 681 8.45 48.60 -8.18
CA ALA A 681 9.70 47.91 -8.49
C ALA A 681 9.51 46.81 -9.55
N VAL A 682 10.35 46.84 -10.58
CA VAL A 682 10.30 45.91 -11.73
C VAL A 682 10.92 44.55 -11.40
N GLU A 683 11.70 44.46 -10.33
CA GLU A 683 12.48 43.28 -9.94
C GLU A 683 11.59 42.09 -9.56
N SER A 684 10.36 42.35 -9.12
CA SER A 684 9.37 41.31 -8.84
C SER A 684 8.67 40.78 -10.10
N ASP A 685 8.80 41.46 -11.25
CA ASP A 685 8.16 41.06 -12.49
C ASP A 685 8.87 39.84 -13.12
N PRO A 686 8.16 38.73 -13.39
CA PRO A 686 8.73 37.58 -14.09
C PRO A 686 9.39 37.90 -15.43
N ALA A 687 8.88 38.87 -16.19
CA ALA A 687 9.48 39.25 -17.47
C ALA A 687 10.87 39.89 -17.28
N HIS A 688 11.00 40.74 -16.26
CA HIS A 688 12.28 41.32 -15.89
C HIS A 688 13.26 40.25 -15.38
N GLN A 689 12.79 39.32 -14.54
CA GLN A 689 13.62 38.21 -14.05
C GLN A 689 14.15 37.32 -15.19
N VAL A 690 13.31 37.00 -16.16
CA VAL A 690 13.73 36.22 -17.34
C VAL A 690 14.79 36.98 -18.14
N GLU A 691 14.60 38.28 -18.39
CA GLU A 691 15.60 39.08 -19.12
C GLU A 691 16.94 39.14 -18.38
N MET A 692 16.92 39.33 -17.05
CA MET A 692 18.14 39.32 -16.25
C MET A 692 18.87 37.97 -16.27
N LEU A 693 18.12 36.86 -16.30
CA LEU A 693 18.70 35.51 -16.42
C LEU A 693 19.30 35.25 -17.80
N VAL A 694 18.65 35.72 -18.86
CA VAL A 694 19.14 35.60 -20.25
C VAL A 694 20.40 36.43 -20.44
N GLN A 695 20.40 37.70 -19.99
CA GLN A 695 21.59 38.57 -20.06
C GLN A 695 22.76 37.99 -19.26
N ASP A 696 22.50 37.40 -18.09
CA ASP A 696 23.52 36.70 -17.33
C ASP A 696 24.08 35.51 -18.11
N ALA A 697 23.23 34.69 -18.74
CA ALA A 697 23.68 33.57 -19.56
C ALA A 697 24.52 34.03 -20.77
N GLU A 698 24.06 35.03 -21.51
CA GLU A 698 24.79 35.64 -22.64
C GLU A 698 26.16 36.17 -22.21
N ALA A 699 26.23 36.85 -21.06
CA ALA A 699 27.50 37.34 -20.52
C ALA A 699 28.46 36.20 -20.14
N THR A 700 27.96 35.06 -19.63
CA THR A 700 28.82 33.89 -19.35
C THR A 700 29.35 33.29 -20.66
N VAL A 701 28.46 33.00 -21.61
CA VAL A 701 28.83 32.36 -22.88
C VAL A 701 29.89 33.18 -23.60
N ASN A 702 29.66 34.49 -23.75
CA ASN A 702 30.60 35.40 -24.40
C ASN A 702 31.93 35.54 -23.67
N ALA A 703 31.95 35.43 -22.34
CA ALA A 703 33.19 35.52 -21.57
C ALA A 703 33.99 34.21 -21.51
N THR A 704 33.33 33.07 -21.73
CA THR A 704 33.98 31.75 -21.74
C THR A 704 34.30 31.25 -23.15
N SER A 705 33.78 31.91 -24.19
CA SER A 705 34.08 31.59 -25.58
C SER A 705 35.54 31.93 -25.94
N GLN A 706 36.16 31.07 -26.75
CA GLN A 706 37.50 31.30 -27.31
C GLN A 706 37.47 32.28 -28.49
N ASP A 707 36.31 32.45 -29.12
CA ASP A 707 36.11 33.36 -30.25
C ASP A 707 35.39 34.63 -29.78
N THR A 708 36.15 35.71 -29.57
CA THR A 708 35.62 37.01 -29.13
C THR A 708 35.07 37.86 -30.29
N SER A 709 35.12 37.36 -31.53
CA SER A 709 34.69 38.11 -32.72
C SER A 709 33.17 38.07 -32.95
N LYS A 710 32.47 37.10 -32.36
CA LYS A 710 31.01 36.93 -32.47
C LYS A 710 30.38 36.90 -31.08
N LYS A 711 29.38 37.74 -30.87
CA LYS A 711 28.52 37.65 -29.68
C LYS A 711 27.53 36.51 -29.89
N GLU A 712 27.57 35.52 -29.02
CA GLU A 712 26.59 34.45 -28.99
C GLU A 712 25.35 34.94 -28.23
N GLU A 713 24.20 34.91 -28.91
CA GLU A 713 22.91 35.30 -28.37
C GLU A 713 22.19 34.06 -27.82
N VAL A 714 21.68 34.16 -26.59
CA VAL A 714 20.92 33.06 -25.98
C VAL A 714 19.47 33.17 -26.46
N PRO A 715 18.88 32.10 -27.01
CA PRO A 715 17.50 32.13 -27.48
C PRO A 715 16.54 32.53 -26.36
N ARG A 716 15.76 33.60 -26.59
CA ARG A 716 14.73 34.05 -25.65
C ARG A 716 13.51 33.12 -25.71
N PRO A 717 12.81 32.91 -24.58
CA PRO A 717 11.55 32.20 -24.59
C PRO A 717 10.53 32.86 -25.54
N PHE A 718 9.75 32.05 -26.24
CA PHE A 718 8.66 32.55 -27.07
C PHE A 718 7.63 33.34 -26.26
N PRO A 719 6.97 34.36 -26.87
CA PRO A 719 5.95 35.13 -26.18
C PRO A 719 4.78 34.24 -25.73
N ARG A 720 4.17 34.60 -24.60
CA ARG A 720 3.01 33.90 -24.04
C ARG A 720 1.75 34.08 -24.89
N TRP A 721 1.70 35.18 -25.65
CA TRP A 721 0.66 35.52 -26.61
C TRP A 721 1.11 35.13 -28.00
N THR A 722 0.27 34.38 -28.72
CA THR A 722 0.59 33.89 -30.05
C THR A 722 0.03 34.82 -31.14
N GLU A 723 0.49 34.65 -32.38
CA GLU A 723 -0.09 35.33 -33.54
C GLU A 723 -1.61 35.10 -33.67
N ALA A 724 -2.10 33.94 -33.23
CA ALA A 724 -3.53 33.62 -33.22
C ALA A 724 -4.31 34.40 -32.16
N ASP A 725 -3.66 34.79 -31.06
CA ASP A 725 -4.25 35.69 -30.06
C ASP A 725 -4.37 37.11 -30.59
N GLU A 726 -3.32 37.62 -31.24
CA GLU A 726 -3.30 38.97 -31.82
C GLU A 726 -4.35 39.12 -32.93
N LYS A 727 -4.52 38.08 -33.75
CA LYS A 727 -5.52 38.05 -34.83
C LYS A 727 -6.93 37.70 -34.33
N GLY A 728 -7.08 37.25 -33.08
CA GLY A 728 -8.36 36.77 -32.56
C GLY A 728 -8.91 35.57 -33.34
N ASP A 729 -8.04 34.65 -33.76
CA ASP A 729 -8.43 33.50 -34.57
C ASP A 729 -9.10 32.40 -33.72
N ASP A 730 -10.43 32.46 -33.65
CA ASP A 730 -11.27 31.48 -32.96
C ASP A 730 -11.17 30.05 -33.52
N LYS A 731 -10.53 29.83 -34.69
CA LYS A 731 -10.33 28.49 -35.24
C LYS A 731 -8.99 27.89 -34.84
N SER A 732 -8.05 28.68 -34.34
CA SER A 732 -6.73 28.21 -33.93
C SER A 732 -6.73 27.61 -32.52
N LEU A 733 -6.11 26.44 -32.38
CA LEU A 733 -5.84 25.82 -31.08
C LEU A 733 -4.69 26.48 -30.32
N ASN A 734 -3.84 27.23 -31.02
CA ASN A 734 -2.69 27.95 -30.47
C ASN A 734 -3.09 29.30 -29.84
N ARG A 735 -4.35 29.72 -29.98
CA ARG A 735 -4.90 30.89 -29.28
C ARG A 735 -5.11 30.57 -27.80
N ALA A 736 -4.97 31.53 -26.90
CA ALA A 736 -5.31 31.48 -25.49
C ALA A 736 -4.68 30.27 -24.77
N LEU A 737 -3.36 30.09 -24.91
CA LEU A 737 -2.62 28.95 -24.39
C LEU A 737 -2.81 28.73 -22.88
N GLN A 738 -3.12 29.76 -22.12
CA GLN A 738 -3.34 29.73 -20.67
C GLN A 738 -4.75 29.28 -20.23
N ARG A 739 -5.68 29.10 -21.18
CA ARG A 739 -7.09 28.76 -20.93
C ARG A 739 -7.48 27.48 -21.65
N THR A 740 -8.51 26.81 -21.13
CA THR A 740 -9.15 25.67 -21.79
C THR A 740 -10.05 26.17 -22.90
N LEU A 741 -9.81 25.69 -24.12
CA LEU A 741 -10.70 25.95 -25.26
C LEU A 741 -11.61 24.75 -25.50
N TYR A 742 -12.87 25.00 -25.81
CA TYR A 742 -13.86 23.98 -26.13
C TYR A 742 -14.32 24.12 -27.58
N LEU A 743 -14.51 22.99 -28.25
CA LEU A 743 -15.04 22.96 -29.60
C LEU A 743 -16.55 23.22 -29.60
N LEU A 744 -16.98 24.29 -30.27
CA LEU A 744 -18.36 24.55 -30.60
C LEU A 744 -18.56 24.44 -32.10
N VAL A 745 -19.73 23.92 -32.48
CA VAL A 745 -20.16 23.80 -33.87
C VAL A 745 -21.46 24.56 -34.07
N GLN A 746 -21.63 25.12 -35.26
CA GLN A 746 -22.82 25.85 -35.64
C GLN A 746 -23.76 24.95 -36.44
N SER A 747 -25.02 24.87 -36.02
CA SER A 747 -26.06 24.17 -36.79
C SER A 747 -26.48 24.99 -38.02
N LYS A 748 -27.12 24.33 -39.00
CA LYS A 748 -27.68 24.98 -40.19
C LYS A 748 -28.64 26.14 -39.86
N GLU A 749 -29.35 26.05 -38.75
CA GLU A 749 -30.27 27.09 -38.25
C GLU A 749 -29.54 28.26 -37.56
N GLY A 750 -28.21 28.25 -37.53
CA GLY A 750 -27.36 29.31 -37.02
C GLY A 750 -27.05 29.24 -35.52
N TYR A 751 -27.52 28.21 -34.80
CA TYR A 751 -27.30 28.09 -33.35
C TYR A 751 -25.99 27.38 -33.03
N TRP A 752 -25.23 27.95 -32.10
CA TRP A 752 -24.00 27.34 -31.57
C TRP A 752 -24.32 26.32 -30.47
N LYS A 753 -23.72 25.14 -30.57
CA LYS A 753 -23.85 24.06 -29.59
C LYS A 753 -22.57 23.21 -29.55
N LEU A 754 -22.48 22.35 -28.55
CA LEU A 754 -21.48 21.29 -28.56
C LEU A 754 -21.90 20.20 -29.57
N PRO A 755 -20.95 19.53 -30.25
CA PRO A 755 -21.24 18.42 -31.16
C PRO A 755 -22.12 17.38 -30.47
N SER A 756 -23.23 17.00 -31.11
CA SER A 756 -24.18 16.04 -30.54
C SER A 756 -25.03 15.38 -31.63
N SER A 757 -25.12 14.05 -31.60
CA SER A 757 -25.94 13.23 -32.50
C SER A 757 -26.79 12.23 -31.73
N ALA A 758 -27.78 11.60 -32.37
CA ALA A 758 -28.62 10.58 -31.74
C ALA A 758 -27.84 9.28 -31.49
N VAL A 759 -28.14 8.60 -30.38
CA VAL A 759 -27.55 7.30 -30.04
C VAL A 759 -28.28 6.20 -30.80
N GLU A 760 -27.54 5.39 -31.54
CA GLU A 760 -28.04 4.23 -32.28
C GLU A 760 -28.23 3.02 -31.35
N PRO A 761 -29.10 2.04 -31.68
CA PRO A 761 -29.49 0.97 -30.75
C PRO A 761 -28.35 0.03 -30.30
N GLU A 762 -27.28 -0.12 -31.10
CA GLU A 762 -26.20 -1.08 -30.85
C GLU A 762 -24.90 -0.46 -30.33
N GLU A 763 -24.88 0.85 -30.08
CA GLU A 763 -23.67 1.55 -29.61
C GLU A 763 -23.77 2.01 -28.16
N THR A 764 -22.62 2.00 -27.47
CA THR A 764 -22.49 2.62 -26.15
C THR A 764 -22.45 4.15 -26.28
N MET A 765 -22.79 4.88 -25.20
CA MET A 765 -22.72 6.35 -25.18
C MET A 765 -21.34 6.90 -25.59
N LYS A 766 -20.26 6.20 -25.25
CA LYS A 766 -18.89 6.58 -25.64
C LYS A 766 -18.65 6.36 -27.13
N GLN A 767 -19.07 5.21 -27.68
CA GLN A 767 -18.96 4.93 -29.12
C GLN A 767 -19.80 5.93 -29.93
N ALA A 768 -21.02 6.22 -29.48
CA ALA A 768 -21.88 7.24 -30.06
C ALA A 768 -21.22 8.61 -30.07
N ALA A 769 -20.56 9.00 -28.96
CA ALA A 769 -19.83 10.26 -28.87
C ALA A 769 -18.57 10.29 -29.76
N GLN A 770 -17.85 9.18 -29.90
CA GLN A 770 -16.71 9.05 -30.82
C GLN A 770 -17.15 9.19 -32.28
N ARG A 771 -18.23 8.51 -32.67
CA ARG A 771 -18.87 8.62 -33.99
C ARG A 771 -19.35 10.05 -34.24
N THR A 772 -20.04 10.65 -33.26
CA THR A 772 -20.50 12.04 -33.31
C THR A 772 -19.34 13.00 -33.59
N LEU A 773 -18.20 12.84 -32.90
CA LEU A 773 -17.06 13.70 -33.10
C LEU A 773 -16.47 13.55 -34.52
N ALA A 774 -16.29 12.30 -34.97
CA ALA A 774 -15.76 12.01 -36.30
C ALA A 774 -16.68 12.53 -37.42
N GLN A 775 -18.01 12.42 -37.25
CA GLN A 775 -19.00 12.91 -38.19
C GLN A 775 -19.15 14.43 -38.19
N ALA A 776 -18.97 15.07 -37.03
CA ALA A 776 -19.14 16.51 -36.89
C ALA A 776 -17.87 17.30 -37.29
N ALA A 777 -16.69 16.80 -36.92
CA ALA A 777 -15.43 17.55 -36.96
C ALA A 777 -14.25 16.76 -37.54
N GLY A 778 -14.51 15.61 -38.17
CA GLY A 778 -13.49 14.81 -38.86
C GLY A 778 -12.62 13.95 -37.95
N VAL A 779 -11.78 13.13 -38.57
CA VAL A 779 -10.89 12.16 -37.88
C VAL A 779 -9.47 12.70 -37.64
N ASN A 780 -9.12 13.86 -38.23
CA ASN A 780 -7.80 14.47 -38.16
C ASN A 780 -7.54 15.21 -36.83
N MET A 781 -8.01 14.63 -35.73
CA MET A 781 -7.79 15.11 -34.37
C MET A 781 -7.37 13.93 -33.49
N ASN A 782 -6.20 14.03 -32.87
CA ASN A 782 -5.79 13.09 -31.85
C ASN A 782 -6.57 13.39 -30.57
N THR A 783 -7.66 12.65 -30.37
CA THR A 783 -8.59 12.86 -29.26
C THR A 783 -8.63 11.68 -28.31
N TRP A 784 -8.79 11.98 -27.03
CA TRP A 784 -8.91 10.99 -25.97
C TRP A 784 -10.17 11.25 -25.15
N PHE A 785 -11.08 10.28 -25.17
CA PHE A 785 -12.28 10.28 -24.34
C PHE A 785 -11.93 9.82 -22.92
N VAL A 786 -12.18 10.68 -21.94
CA VAL A 786 -11.69 10.52 -20.55
C VAL A 786 -12.27 9.30 -19.84
N GLY A 787 -13.51 8.91 -20.17
CA GLY A 787 -14.18 7.78 -19.56
C GLY A 787 -15.50 7.42 -20.23
N TYR A 788 -16.25 6.51 -19.61
CA TYR A 788 -17.56 6.03 -20.09
C TYR A 788 -18.76 6.78 -19.49
N HIS A 789 -18.51 7.68 -18.52
CA HIS A 789 -19.53 8.46 -17.83
C HIS A 789 -19.70 9.85 -18.46
N PRO A 790 -20.93 10.33 -18.70
CA PRO A 790 -21.17 11.69 -19.15
C PRO A 790 -20.90 12.69 -18.03
N VAL A 791 -20.25 13.81 -18.36
CA VAL A 791 -19.88 14.86 -17.39
C VAL A 791 -20.97 15.89 -17.15
N GLY A 792 -21.99 15.89 -18.01
CA GLY A 792 -23.14 16.75 -17.91
C GLY A 792 -24.23 16.26 -18.85
N HIS A 793 -25.43 16.81 -18.69
CA HIS A 793 -26.54 16.53 -19.58
C HIS A 793 -27.38 17.79 -19.81
N TYR A 794 -28.12 17.79 -20.91
CA TYR A 794 -29.07 18.83 -21.27
C TYR A 794 -30.38 18.19 -21.71
N VAL A 795 -31.49 18.65 -21.16
CA VAL A 795 -32.83 18.18 -21.48
C VAL A 795 -33.58 19.29 -22.22
N TYR A 796 -34.10 18.98 -23.40
CA TYR A 796 -34.91 19.88 -24.18
C TYR A 796 -36.27 19.25 -24.46
N ASN A 797 -37.33 19.84 -23.90
CA ASN A 797 -38.69 19.38 -24.15
C ASN A 797 -39.27 20.14 -25.34
N PHE A 798 -39.92 19.43 -26.27
CA PHE A 798 -40.53 20.08 -27.43
C PHE A 798 -41.71 20.96 -26.99
N ARG A 799 -41.79 22.18 -27.54
CA ARG A 799 -42.90 23.11 -27.25
C ARG A 799 -44.26 22.55 -27.68
N LYS A 800 -44.27 21.66 -28.69
CA LYS A 800 -45.43 20.86 -29.11
C LYS A 800 -44.96 19.41 -29.25
N PRO A 801 -45.13 18.56 -28.23
CA PRO A 801 -44.71 17.16 -28.29
C PRO A 801 -45.60 16.38 -29.26
N SER A 802 -45.02 15.43 -30.00
CA SER A 802 -45.83 14.44 -30.73
C SER A 802 -46.36 13.39 -29.74
N SER A 803 -47.35 12.59 -30.14
CA SER A 803 -47.87 11.48 -29.31
C SER A 803 -46.81 10.43 -28.95
N GLU A 804 -45.64 10.45 -29.61
CA GLU A 804 -44.60 9.43 -29.48
C GLU A 804 -43.31 9.95 -28.80
N LEU A 805 -42.96 11.24 -28.94
CA LEU A 805 -41.72 11.82 -28.39
C LEU A 805 -41.98 13.14 -27.66
N GLN A 806 -41.56 13.20 -26.39
CA GLN A 806 -41.71 14.33 -25.48
C GLN A 806 -40.54 15.35 -25.58
N GLY A 807 -39.38 14.92 -26.06
CA GLY A 807 -38.20 15.80 -26.18
C GLY A 807 -36.89 15.06 -26.45
N GLU A 808 -35.77 15.76 -26.23
CA GLU A 808 -34.41 15.28 -26.41
C GLU A 808 -33.61 15.33 -25.11
N LYS A 809 -32.78 14.31 -24.87
CA LYS A 809 -31.84 14.26 -23.74
C LYS A 809 -30.43 14.05 -24.26
N THR A 810 -29.60 15.08 -24.17
CA THR A 810 -28.20 15.02 -24.60
C THR A 810 -27.29 14.78 -23.40
N PHE A 811 -26.45 13.76 -23.48
CA PHE A 811 -25.43 13.43 -22.45
C PHE A 811 -24.04 13.76 -23.00
N PHE A 812 -23.29 14.65 -22.34
CA PHE A 812 -22.00 15.12 -22.83
C PHE A 812 -20.86 14.25 -22.31
N MET A 813 -20.11 13.64 -23.21
CA MET A 813 -18.90 12.88 -22.94
C MET A 813 -17.69 13.81 -22.98
N LYS A 814 -16.83 13.75 -21.95
CA LYS A 814 -15.61 14.57 -21.90
C LYS A 814 -14.52 13.96 -22.76
N ALA A 815 -14.00 14.76 -23.69
CA ALA A 815 -12.88 14.40 -24.56
C ALA A 815 -11.80 15.48 -24.50
N ARG A 816 -10.55 15.08 -24.71
CA ARG A 816 -9.40 15.98 -24.82
C ARG A 816 -8.80 15.89 -26.21
N ILE A 817 -8.35 17.01 -26.76
CA ILE A 817 -7.54 17.05 -27.97
C ILE A 817 -6.07 17.27 -27.59
N PHE A 818 -5.17 16.52 -28.23
CA PHE A 818 -3.72 16.67 -28.07
C PHE A 818 -3.06 17.32 -29.28
N THR A 819 -3.53 16.98 -30.48
CA THR A 819 -3.02 17.53 -31.75
C THR A 819 -4.08 17.35 -32.84
N GLY A 820 -3.90 18.00 -33.99
CA GLY A 820 -4.83 18.02 -35.11
C GLY A 820 -5.81 19.19 -35.05
N GLN A 821 -6.80 19.19 -35.93
CA GLN A 821 -7.78 20.27 -36.08
C GLN A 821 -9.14 19.74 -36.52
N ALA A 822 -10.20 20.42 -36.11
CA ALA A 822 -11.55 20.14 -36.58
C ALA A 822 -11.68 20.46 -38.07
N ASP A 823 -12.26 19.52 -38.82
CA ASP A 823 -12.54 19.63 -40.24
C ASP A 823 -14.01 19.35 -40.51
N LEU A 824 -14.68 20.30 -41.18
CA LEU A 824 -16.11 20.23 -41.49
C LEU A 824 -16.37 19.86 -42.96
N ALA A 825 -15.35 19.65 -43.79
CA ALA A 825 -15.49 19.46 -45.25
C ALA A 825 -16.31 18.22 -45.66
N GLY A 826 -16.50 17.24 -44.77
CA GLY A 826 -17.28 16.03 -45.01
C GLY A 826 -18.29 15.70 -43.90
N ASN A 827 -18.82 16.72 -43.21
CA ASN A 827 -19.66 16.49 -42.04
C ASN A 827 -21.05 15.94 -42.41
N ALA A 828 -21.55 14.97 -41.63
CA ALA A 828 -22.86 14.34 -41.85
C ALA A 828 -24.02 15.16 -41.26
N ASP A 829 -23.71 16.06 -40.32
CA ASP A 829 -24.68 16.82 -39.51
C ASP A 829 -25.06 18.20 -40.11
N ASN A 830 -24.65 18.48 -41.36
CA ASN A 830 -24.85 19.76 -42.05
C ASN A 830 -24.42 20.98 -41.22
N LEU A 831 -23.27 20.87 -40.54
CA LEU A 831 -22.68 21.93 -39.72
C LEU A 831 -22.01 22.97 -40.63
N THR A 832 -22.19 24.24 -40.30
CA THR A 832 -21.74 25.35 -41.15
C THR A 832 -20.39 25.92 -40.74
N ASP A 833 -20.09 25.94 -39.45
CA ASP A 833 -18.86 26.53 -38.91
C ASP A 833 -18.47 25.90 -37.57
N PHE A 834 -17.22 26.11 -37.14
CA PHE A 834 -16.70 25.69 -35.84
C PHE A 834 -15.80 26.75 -35.21
N LYS A 835 -15.73 26.72 -33.87
CA LYS A 835 -14.88 27.61 -33.08
C LYS A 835 -14.32 26.90 -31.85
N TRP A 836 -13.13 27.30 -31.43
CA TRP A 836 -12.50 26.94 -30.17
C TRP A 836 -12.60 28.11 -29.21
N LEU A 837 -13.43 27.98 -28.17
CA LEU A 837 -13.79 29.09 -27.28
C LEU A 837 -13.52 28.76 -25.82
N ALA A 838 -13.11 29.78 -25.06
CA ALA A 838 -13.00 29.72 -23.62
C ALA A 838 -14.37 29.79 -22.94
N LYS A 839 -14.46 29.38 -21.66
CA LYS A 839 -15.71 29.32 -20.89
C LYS A 839 -16.51 30.63 -20.90
N ASP A 840 -15.82 31.75 -20.71
CA ASP A 840 -16.38 33.11 -20.70
C ASP A 840 -16.82 33.59 -22.09
N GLU A 841 -16.20 33.08 -23.15
CA GLU A 841 -16.57 33.38 -24.54
C GLU A 841 -17.84 32.63 -24.95
N ILE A 842 -17.98 31.36 -24.53
CA ILE A 842 -19.10 30.47 -24.89
C ILE A 842 -20.46 31.07 -24.53
N ALA A 843 -20.55 31.77 -23.39
CA ALA A 843 -21.77 32.41 -22.91
C ALA A 843 -22.36 33.41 -23.93
N LYS A 844 -21.54 33.99 -24.80
CA LYS A 844 -21.94 34.97 -25.82
C LYS A 844 -22.56 34.30 -27.07
N TYR A 845 -22.25 33.03 -27.31
CA TYR A 845 -22.64 32.31 -28.54
C TYR A 845 -23.83 31.37 -28.34
N VAL A 846 -23.94 30.74 -27.17
CA VAL A 846 -25.00 29.75 -26.91
C VAL A 846 -26.18 30.37 -26.17
N ARG A 847 -27.36 29.75 -26.29
CA ARG A 847 -28.57 30.24 -25.60
C ARG A 847 -28.39 30.22 -24.07
N PRO A 848 -28.93 31.17 -23.31
CA PRO A 848 -28.76 31.23 -21.85
C PRO A 848 -29.18 29.95 -21.09
N GLN A 849 -30.29 29.33 -21.51
CA GLN A 849 -30.78 28.07 -20.91
C GLN A 849 -29.82 26.89 -21.18
N TYR A 850 -29.23 26.86 -22.38
CA TYR A 850 -28.22 25.86 -22.73
C TYR A 850 -26.94 26.11 -21.93
N TYR A 851 -26.45 27.36 -21.89
CA TYR A 851 -25.29 27.74 -21.08
C TYR A 851 -25.46 27.38 -19.61
N ALA A 852 -26.64 27.65 -19.02
CA ALA A 852 -26.92 27.31 -17.63
C ALA A 852 -26.77 25.81 -17.33
N SER A 853 -27.06 24.95 -18.31
CA SER A 853 -26.93 23.49 -18.19
C SER A 853 -25.49 23.01 -18.36
N ILE A 854 -24.69 23.70 -19.20
CA ILE A 854 -23.33 23.28 -19.53
C ILE A 854 -22.23 24.00 -18.73
N LYS A 855 -22.49 25.16 -18.13
CA LYS A 855 -21.46 26.00 -17.48
C LYS A 855 -20.65 25.29 -16.39
N ASN A 856 -21.27 24.33 -15.69
CA ASN A 856 -20.66 23.59 -14.58
C ASN A 856 -19.75 22.45 -15.07
N MET A 857 -19.87 22.01 -16.33
CA MET A 857 -18.94 21.05 -16.93
C MET A 857 -17.71 21.72 -17.57
N LEU A 858 -17.73 23.06 -17.70
CA LEU A 858 -16.62 23.86 -18.22
C LEU A 858 -15.68 24.30 -17.09
N ALA A 859 -14.39 23.99 -17.23
CA ALA A 859 -13.32 24.48 -16.37
C ALA A 859 -13.12 25.99 -16.50
N GLU A 860 -12.75 26.65 -15.40
CA GLU A 860 -12.43 28.08 -15.38
C GLU A 860 -11.11 28.42 -16.09
N ARG A 861 -10.17 27.47 -16.04
CA ARG A 861 -8.92 27.51 -16.78
C ARG A 861 -8.68 26.16 -17.40
#